data_AF-A0A7Y2XXR7-F1
#
_entry.id   AF-A0A7Y2XXR7-F1
#
_cell.length_a   1.000
_cell.length_b   1.000
_cell.length_c   1.000
_cell.angle_alpha   90.00
_cell.angle_beta   90.00
_cell.angle_gamma   90.00
#
_symmetry.space_group_name_H-M   'P 1'
#
loop_
_entity.id
_entity.type
_entity.pdbx_description
1 polymer ?
#
loop_
_entity_poly.entity_id
_entity_poly.type
_entity_poly.pdbx_seq_one_letter_code
_entity_poly.pdbx_strand_id
1 'polypeptide(L)'
;TNPPIDPLREQHVMSLATCIGREQNVFDETMGHADRVLFQSPVLVYSDLQQLKELDDTHYRHCIIDINYEVSEGLEKALKRVVARAVDETRNGAVLIILSDRNIGPDKLPIPAAAAVGGVQTALAENNLRCDANIIIETAEVRDPHHFAVLIGFGATAVYPYLVYETLAKMVDDEAIRLPLRTVLINYRAGINKGLLKIMSKMGISTIASYRCAQLFEAVGFSSTVVELCFRGVTSRIEGAGFEDIQVDSARRSRLAWKPHLVLKGAGLLKYMHGGEYHAYNPDVVTTLQKAVRTGEQRDYQLYADLVNDREISSLRDMLALKFPENPIDLDQVEPEEHFYPRFDSAAMSIGALSSEAHEALAIAMNRLGGYSNSGEGGEDASRFNTERVSKIKQVASGRFGVTPQYLMNAEVIQIKIAQGAKPGEGGQLPGHKVTAMIAKLRHSMPGVTLISPPPHHDIYSIEDLAQLIFDLKQVNPDAQISVKLVSEPGVGTIATGVAKGYADMITISGYDGGTGASPLSSVKYAGSPWELGLIETHNALVENGLRHKVRLQVDGGMKTGLDIVKAAILGAESFGFGTAPLISLGCKYLRICHLNNCATGVATQDETLRRDHFKGLPEMAMNYFRFVTTETRQWLAQLGVARLTDLIGRVDLLEIVEGENDKQRKLVLDDLLLQPSVPEGSALFNQIRNEPHDPGKLNLELVERYGDSAIKKSGGQGYVVVRNTDRSIGARLSGLIARTHGDRGMDDALLTIDMQGTAGQSFGVFNAGGLKLVLTGDANDYVGKGMAGGMLVIRPPLGVAYKTHEAVIIGNTCLYGATGGRLYAAGRAGERFAVRNSGARAVVEGIGDNGCEYMTGGVVTILGETGINFGAGMTGG
;
A
#
# COMPACT_ATOMS: atom_id res chain seq x y z
N THR A 1 -11.65 4.40 1.73
CA THR A 1 -12.41 5.15 2.74
C THR A 1 -11.99 6.60 2.74
N ASN A 2 -10.69 6.86 2.77
CA ASN A 2 -10.07 8.17 2.60
C ASN A 2 -8.72 8.01 1.88
N PRO A 3 -8.15 9.06 1.28
CA PRO A 3 -6.86 8.98 0.59
C PRO A 3 -5.67 9.25 1.53
N PRO A 4 -4.49 8.66 1.25
CA PRO A 4 -3.23 9.19 1.77
C PRO A 4 -2.86 10.55 1.12
N ILE A 5 -1.92 11.27 1.73
CA ILE A 5 -1.38 12.56 1.25
C ILE A 5 0.04 12.35 0.68
N ASP A 6 0.49 13.18 -0.26
CA ASP A 6 1.91 13.19 -0.66
C ASP A 6 2.76 14.07 0.28
N PRO A 7 3.65 13.49 1.11
CA PRO A 7 4.41 14.24 2.11
C PRO A 7 5.60 15.04 1.52
N LEU A 8 5.75 15.05 0.20
CA LEU A 8 6.83 15.71 -0.53
C LEU A 8 6.27 16.84 -1.41
N ARG A 9 5.21 16.58 -2.18
CA ARG A 9 4.60 17.54 -3.14
C ARG A 9 3.55 18.41 -2.45
N GLU A 10 2.90 17.87 -1.44
CA GLU A 10 1.87 18.56 -0.65
C GLU A 10 2.39 18.87 0.77
N GLN A 11 3.72 18.91 0.97
CA GLN A 11 4.31 19.14 2.29
C GLN A 11 3.81 20.46 2.94
N HIS A 12 3.45 21.46 2.13
CA HIS A 12 2.98 22.76 2.61
C HIS A 12 1.68 22.70 3.43
N VAL A 13 0.85 21.67 3.26
CA VAL A 13 -0.34 21.45 4.10
C VAL A 13 -0.03 20.63 5.36
N MET A 14 1.18 20.10 5.49
CA MET A 14 1.58 19.25 6.60
C MET A 14 2.41 20.00 7.65
N SER A 15 2.31 19.58 8.91
CA SER A 15 3.04 20.21 10.00
C SER A 15 3.46 19.24 11.10
N LEU A 16 4.73 19.37 11.51
CA LEU A 16 5.28 18.76 12.72
C LEU A 16 5.40 19.75 13.88
N ALA A 17 4.74 20.91 13.78
CA ALA A 17 4.74 21.88 14.85
C ALA A 17 4.16 21.27 16.13
N THR A 18 4.91 21.40 17.21
CA THR A 18 4.56 20.88 18.53
C THR A 18 4.43 22.03 19.49
N CYS A 19 3.41 21.96 20.33
CA CYS A 19 3.10 22.95 21.34
C CYS A 19 3.16 22.31 22.73
N ILE A 20 3.82 22.98 23.67
CA ILE A 20 3.99 22.56 25.07
C ILE A 20 3.40 23.63 25.99
N GLY A 21 2.75 23.22 27.06
CA GLY A 21 2.01 24.03 28.04
C GLY A 21 0.68 23.38 28.39
N ARG A 22 0.00 23.94 29.40
CA ARG A 22 -1.36 23.53 29.78
C ARG A 22 -2.35 23.87 28.68
N GLU A 23 -3.29 22.99 28.43
CA GLU A 23 -4.41 23.20 27.53
C GLU A 23 -5.58 23.77 28.32
N GLN A 24 -5.92 25.03 28.04
CA GLN A 24 -7.03 25.72 28.70
C GLN A 24 -8.36 25.45 27.98
N ASN A 25 -9.45 25.93 28.58
CA ASN A 25 -10.80 25.71 28.09
C ASN A 25 -10.99 26.28 26.68
N VAL A 26 -11.37 25.42 25.73
CA VAL A 26 -11.61 25.81 24.33
C VAL A 26 -12.76 26.80 24.14
N PHE A 27 -13.61 27.00 25.15
CA PHE A 27 -14.75 27.92 25.11
C PHE A 27 -14.45 29.32 25.68
N ASP A 28 -13.29 29.52 26.31
CA ASP A 28 -12.91 30.80 26.89
C ASP A 28 -11.87 31.50 26.00
N GLU A 29 -12.00 32.81 25.78
CA GLU A 29 -11.00 33.59 25.04
C GLU A 29 -10.19 34.43 26.04
N THR A 30 -9.08 33.88 26.53
CA THR A 30 -8.24 34.56 27.54
C THR A 30 -6.76 34.63 27.15
N MET A 31 -6.03 35.62 27.67
CA MET A 31 -4.59 35.76 27.40
C MET A 31 -3.77 34.59 27.93
N GLY A 32 -4.24 33.87 28.97
CA GLY A 32 -3.54 32.72 29.53
C GLY A 32 -3.37 31.56 28.54
N HIS A 33 -4.14 31.52 27.45
CA HIS A 33 -4.00 30.52 26.40
C HIS A 33 -2.65 30.63 25.67
N ALA A 34 -2.01 31.79 25.73
CA ALA A 34 -0.73 32.08 25.09
C ALA A 34 0.48 31.61 25.91
N ASP A 35 0.29 31.12 27.15
CA ASP A 35 1.36 30.54 27.98
C ASP A 35 1.76 29.15 27.47
N ARG A 36 2.19 29.08 26.20
CA ARG A 36 2.61 27.86 25.51
C ARG A 36 3.85 28.10 24.65
N VAL A 37 4.72 27.09 24.61
CA VAL A 37 5.94 27.09 23.80
C VAL A 37 5.70 26.29 22.52
N LEU A 38 5.89 26.96 21.38
CA LEU A 38 5.77 26.35 20.05
C LEU A 38 7.15 26.10 19.44
N PHE A 39 7.34 24.92 18.87
CA PHE A 39 8.55 24.57 18.13
C PHE A 39 8.23 23.66 16.93
N GLN A 40 9.13 23.59 15.96
CA GLN A 40 8.82 23.07 14.62
C GLN A 40 8.79 21.53 14.51
N SER A 41 9.21 20.79 15.54
CA SER A 41 9.42 19.35 15.43
C SER A 41 9.37 18.65 16.79
N PRO A 42 8.64 17.55 16.96
CA PRO A 42 8.60 16.78 18.21
C PRO A 42 9.94 16.09 18.54
N VAL A 43 10.84 15.96 17.56
CA VAL A 43 12.19 15.43 17.77
C VAL A 43 13.05 16.53 18.36
N LEU A 44 13.48 16.36 19.61
CA LEU A 44 14.30 17.31 20.35
C LEU A 44 15.79 17.06 20.09
N VAL A 45 16.59 18.12 20.17
CA VAL A 45 18.04 18.03 20.42
C VAL A 45 18.34 18.42 21.88
N TYR A 46 19.59 18.23 22.33
CA TYR A 46 19.98 18.52 23.71
C TYR A 46 19.61 19.95 24.16
N SER A 47 19.87 20.94 23.31
CA SER A 47 19.55 22.34 23.59
C SER A 47 18.05 22.58 23.70
N ASP A 48 17.22 21.85 22.95
CA ASP A 48 15.76 22.00 23.03
C ASP A 48 15.28 21.52 24.42
N LEU A 49 15.79 20.38 24.90
CA LEU A 49 15.43 19.86 26.23
C LEU A 49 15.92 20.76 27.37
N GLN A 50 17.14 21.31 27.30
CA GLN A 50 17.62 22.22 28.35
C GLN A 50 16.79 23.51 28.40
N GLN A 51 16.50 24.12 27.24
CA GLN A 51 15.65 25.31 27.18
C GLN A 51 14.27 25.05 27.79
N LEU A 52 13.66 23.90 27.54
CA LEU A 52 12.36 23.53 28.14
C LEU A 52 12.44 23.42 29.67
N LYS A 53 13.56 22.96 30.22
CA LYS A 53 13.76 22.86 31.68
C LYS A 53 14.06 24.19 32.35
N GLU A 54 14.52 25.18 31.59
CA GLU A 54 14.87 26.53 32.06
C GLU A 54 13.69 27.52 31.96
N LEU A 55 12.54 27.08 31.44
CA LEU A 55 11.32 27.88 31.39
C LEU A 55 10.81 28.24 32.80
N ASP A 56 9.98 29.28 32.87
CA ASP A 56 9.38 29.74 34.13
C ASP A 56 8.54 28.64 34.80
N ASP A 57 8.97 28.23 36.00
CA ASP A 57 8.32 27.19 36.80
C ASP A 57 6.84 27.50 37.10
N THR A 58 6.43 28.78 37.07
CA THR A 58 5.03 29.18 37.28
C THR A 58 4.09 28.55 36.24
N HIS A 59 4.55 28.42 35.00
CA HIS A 59 3.75 27.93 33.88
C HIS A 59 4.24 26.60 33.31
N TYR A 60 5.51 26.23 33.58
CA TYR A 60 6.18 25.10 32.94
C TYR A 60 6.95 24.20 33.92
N ARG A 61 6.57 24.19 35.21
CA ARG A 61 7.18 23.30 36.22
C ARG A 61 7.36 21.90 35.64
N HIS A 62 8.60 21.41 35.66
CA HIS A 62 8.93 20.09 35.13
C HIS A 62 9.24 19.10 36.25
N CYS A 63 9.02 17.81 35.99
CA CYS A 63 9.52 16.73 36.83
C CYS A 63 10.21 15.66 35.98
N ILE A 64 11.30 15.10 36.48
CA ILE A 64 12.00 13.98 35.84
C ILE A 64 11.66 12.70 36.59
N ILE A 65 11.10 11.73 35.88
CA ILE A 65 10.75 10.41 36.41
C ILE A 65 11.69 9.38 35.78
N ASP A 66 12.50 8.75 36.63
CA ASP A 66 13.37 7.62 36.24
C ASP A 66 12.48 6.41 35.91
N ILE A 67 12.62 5.90 34.67
CA ILE A 67 11.91 4.72 34.18
C ILE A 67 12.78 3.45 34.24
N ASN A 68 13.92 3.49 34.91
CA ASN A 68 14.68 2.30 35.26
C ASN A 68 14.10 1.61 36.51
N TYR A 69 14.21 0.28 36.57
CA TYR A 69 13.66 -0.54 37.64
C TYR A 69 14.54 -1.74 37.95
N GLU A 70 14.46 -2.26 39.17
CA GLU A 70 15.17 -3.48 39.57
C GLU A 70 14.44 -4.72 39.06
N VAL A 71 15.17 -5.75 38.66
CA VAL A 71 14.57 -7.01 38.15
C VAL A 71 13.60 -7.64 39.18
N SER A 72 13.90 -7.48 40.47
CA SER A 72 13.09 -7.94 41.60
C SER A 72 11.73 -7.23 41.71
N GLU A 73 11.63 -5.97 41.25
CA GLU A 73 10.38 -5.20 41.25
C GLU A 73 9.38 -5.80 40.25
N GLY A 74 9.86 -6.22 39.07
CA GLY A 74 9.03 -6.69 37.98
C GLY A 74 8.47 -5.54 37.12
N LEU A 75 8.45 -5.74 35.80
CA LEU A 75 8.09 -4.70 34.82
C LEU A 75 6.70 -4.07 35.07
N GLU A 76 5.69 -4.89 35.36
CA GLU A 76 4.32 -4.39 35.57
C GLU A 76 4.22 -3.47 36.79
N LYS A 77 4.86 -3.85 37.92
CA LYS A 77 4.86 -3.04 39.14
C LYS A 77 5.66 -1.75 38.95
N ALA A 78 6.80 -1.84 38.27
CA ALA A 78 7.61 -0.68 37.91
C ALA A 78 6.85 0.33 37.05
N LEU A 79 6.10 -0.16 36.06
CA LEU A 79 5.23 0.68 35.24
C LEU A 79 4.14 1.35 36.08
N LYS A 80 3.43 0.59 36.93
CA LYS A 80 2.41 1.15 37.84
C LYS A 80 2.99 2.22 38.77
N ARG A 81 4.22 2.05 39.26
CA ARG A 81 4.93 3.06 40.06
C ARG A 81 5.20 4.34 39.26
N VAL A 82 5.73 4.22 38.04
CA VAL A 82 5.99 5.37 37.16
C VAL A 82 4.69 6.12 36.85
N VAL A 83 3.63 5.38 36.54
CA VAL A 83 2.30 5.92 36.26
C VAL A 83 1.73 6.68 37.46
N ALA A 84 1.73 6.07 38.64
CA ALA A 84 1.23 6.72 39.86
C ALA A 84 2.01 8.01 40.16
N ARG A 85 3.34 7.97 40.04
CA ARG A 85 4.18 9.15 40.24
C ARG A 85 3.88 10.27 39.25
N ALA A 86 3.65 9.96 37.97
CA ALA A 86 3.30 10.96 36.98
C ALA A 86 1.97 11.66 37.28
N VAL A 87 0.96 10.89 37.74
CA VAL A 87 -0.33 11.43 38.19
C VAL A 87 -0.15 12.35 39.39
N ASP A 88 0.61 11.94 40.40
CA ASP A 88 0.85 12.74 41.61
C ASP A 88 1.62 14.03 41.32
N GLU A 89 2.68 13.96 40.50
CA GLU A 89 3.42 15.16 40.11
C GLU A 89 2.56 16.13 39.30
N THR A 90 1.69 15.63 38.42
CA THR A 90 0.77 16.47 37.66
C THR A 90 -0.24 17.16 38.58
N ARG A 91 -0.80 16.44 39.57
CA ARG A 91 -1.66 17.04 40.61
C ARG A 91 -0.95 18.11 41.43
N ASN A 92 0.37 17.94 41.64
CA ASN A 92 1.22 18.93 42.29
C ASN A 92 1.64 20.08 41.36
N GLY A 93 1.06 20.19 40.16
CA GLY A 93 1.29 21.29 39.22
C GLY A 93 2.48 21.10 38.28
N ALA A 94 3.02 19.88 38.13
CA ALA A 94 3.99 19.61 37.08
C ALA A 94 3.29 19.62 35.71
N VAL A 95 3.75 20.52 34.83
CA VAL A 95 3.26 20.67 33.46
C VAL A 95 4.10 19.84 32.49
N LEU A 96 5.40 19.66 32.76
CA LEU A 96 6.29 18.88 31.91
C LEU A 96 6.72 17.58 32.62
N ILE A 97 6.11 16.46 32.24
CA ILE A 97 6.46 15.13 32.73
C ILE A 97 7.55 14.55 31.84
N ILE A 98 8.79 14.56 32.32
CA ILE A 98 9.96 14.03 31.59
C ILE A 98 10.23 12.60 32.07
N LEU A 99 9.90 11.62 31.24
CA LEU A 99 10.27 10.21 31.45
C LEU A 99 11.71 10.02 30.95
N SER A 100 12.60 9.43 31.75
CA SER A 100 14.02 9.27 31.38
C SER A 100 14.58 7.90 31.73
N ASP A 101 15.18 7.22 30.74
CA ASP A 101 15.95 5.98 30.95
C ASP A 101 17.46 6.21 31.11
N ARG A 102 17.91 7.48 31.13
CA ARG A 102 19.34 7.86 31.14
C ARG A 102 20.15 7.25 32.28
N ASN A 103 19.54 7.02 33.44
CA ASN A 103 20.20 6.50 34.66
C ASN A 103 20.23 4.96 34.72
N ILE A 104 20.52 4.31 33.58
CA ILE A 104 20.66 2.86 33.50
C ILE A 104 21.89 2.37 34.27
N GLY A 105 21.80 1.19 34.90
CA GLY A 105 22.90 0.56 35.64
C GLY A 105 22.86 -0.97 35.58
N PRO A 106 23.92 -1.66 36.03
CA PRO A 106 24.05 -3.12 35.92
C PRO A 106 22.90 -3.94 36.49
N ASP A 107 22.32 -3.45 37.60
CA ASP A 107 21.25 -4.13 38.34
C ASP A 107 19.85 -3.64 37.97
N LYS A 108 19.76 -2.75 36.97
CA LYS A 108 18.50 -2.15 36.51
C LYS A 108 18.16 -2.55 35.08
N LEU A 109 16.88 -2.58 34.77
CA LEU A 109 16.34 -2.63 33.42
C LEU A 109 15.56 -1.35 33.15
N PRO A 110 15.58 -0.82 31.92
CA PRO A 110 14.68 0.25 31.52
C PRO A 110 13.28 -0.31 31.22
N ILE A 111 12.23 0.36 31.68
CA ILE A 111 10.87 0.13 31.17
C ILE A 111 10.88 0.50 29.68
N PRO A 112 10.33 -0.34 28.77
CA PRO A 112 10.23 0.00 27.35
C PRO A 112 9.56 1.37 27.16
N ALA A 113 10.17 2.25 26.37
CA ALA A 113 9.76 3.67 26.32
C ALA A 113 8.29 3.84 25.89
N ALA A 114 7.82 3.00 24.96
CA ALA A 114 6.43 3.02 24.51
C ALA A 114 5.45 2.61 25.60
N ALA A 115 5.79 1.62 26.43
CA ALA A 115 4.97 1.19 27.55
C ALA A 115 4.87 2.27 28.63
N ALA A 116 5.99 2.94 28.95
CA ALA A 116 6.02 4.04 29.91
C ALA A 116 5.17 5.24 29.43
N VAL A 117 5.36 5.67 28.17
CA VAL A 117 4.59 6.78 27.58
C VAL A 117 3.10 6.46 27.56
N GLY A 118 2.73 5.30 27.03
CA GLY A 118 1.33 4.93 26.87
C GLY A 118 0.62 4.68 28.20
N GLY A 119 1.27 4.07 29.18
CA GLY A 119 0.71 3.91 30.52
C GLY A 119 0.47 5.26 31.23
N VAL A 120 1.42 6.20 31.13
CA VAL A 120 1.27 7.55 31.68
C VAL A 120 0.17 8.32 30.93
N GLN A 121 0.12 8.22 29.60
CA GLN A 121 -0.94 8.82 28.78
C GLN A 121 -2.33 8.37 29.24
N THR A 122 -2.55 7.06 29.34
CA THR A 122 -3.84 6.49 29.75
C THR A 122 -4.24 6.97 31.14
N ALA A 123 -3.32 6.91 32.11
CA ALA A 123 -3.63 7.31 33.48
C ALA A 123 -3.90 8.81 33.62
N LEU A 124 -3.14 9.67 32.92
CA LEU A 124 -3.41 11.11 32.92
C LEU A 124 -4.77 11.42 32.29
N ALA A 125 -5.15 10.72 31.21
CA ALA A 125 -6.45 10.90 30.59
C ALA A 125 -7.60 10.47 31.52
N GLU A 126 -7.50 9.29 32.13
CA GLU A 126 -8.52 8.75 33.06
C GLU A 126 -8.70 9.59 34.33
N ASN A 127 -7.65 10.31 34.75
CA ASN A 127 -7.70 11.20 35.89
C ASN A 127 -8.06 12.66 35.51
N ASN A 128 -8.41 12.94 34.24
CA ASN A 128 -8.67 14.28 33.70
C ASN A 128 -7.49 15.26 33.84
N LEU A 129 -6.26 14.75 33.84
CA LEU A 129 -5.02 15.51 34.03
C LEU A 129 -4.24 15.70 32.71
N ARG A 130 -4.66 15.07 31.61
CA ARG A 130 -3.87 15.10 30.37
C ARG A 130 -3.79 16.50 29.73
N CYS A 131 -4.79 17.35 29.95
CA CYS A 131 -4.75 18.75 29.52
C CYS A 131 -3.79 19.60 30.38
N ASP A 132 -3.49 19.17 31.61
CA ASP A 132 -2.62 19.90 32.53
C ASP A 132 -1.12 19.57 32.36
N ALA A 133 -0.81 18.50 31.64
CA ALA A 133 0.57 18.02 31.50
C ALA A 133 0.93 17.61 30.07
N ASN A 134 2.21 17.65 29.77
CA ASN A 134 2.79 17.13 28.54
C ASN A 134 3.82 16.06 28.87
N ILE A 135 3.85 15.01 28.05
CA ILE A 135 4.77 13.88 28.22
C ILE A 135 5.98 14.10 27.31
N ILE A 136 7.16 14.23 27.89
CA ILE A 136 8.44 14.27 27.18
C ILE A 136 9.20 12.99 27.52
N ILE A 137 9.80 12.34 26.53
CA ILE A 137 10.55 11.09 26.73
C ILE A 137 12.00 11.28 26.30
N GLU A 138 12.92 11.18 27.25
CA GLU A 138 14.35 11.09 27.05
C GLU A 138 14.75 9.61 27.05
N THR A 139 15.15 9.08 25.90
CA THR A 139 15.36 7.62 25.76
C THR A 139 16.52 7.22 24.87
N ALA A 140 17.15 6.10 25.22
CA ALA A 140 18.15 5.40 24.42
C ALA A 140 17.57 4.46 23.34
N GLU A 141 16.29 4.11 23.41
CA GLU A 141 15.69 3.02 22.61
C GLU A 141 15.33 3.43 21.17
N VAL A 142 15.04 4.72 20.97
CA VAL A 142 14.46 5.25 19.74
C VAL A 142 15.51 5.69 18.74
N ARG A 143 15.35 5.27 17.47
CA ARG A 143 16.38 5.48 16.43
C ARG A 143 15.87 5.69 15.01
N ASP A 144 14.70 5.17 14.67
CA ASP A 144 14.11 5.31 13.33
C ASP A 144 12.71 5.93 13.41
N PRO A 145 12.14 6.41 12.30
CA PRO A 145 10.87 7.14 12.31
C PRO A 145 9.70 6.37 12.92
N HIS A 146 9.68 5.03 12.84
CA HIS A 146 8.58 4.24 13.39
C HIS A 146 8.58 4.31 14.92
N HIS A 147 9.77 4.22 15.54
CA HIS A 147 9.89 4.34 17.00
C HIS A 147 9.38 5.70 17.50
N PHE A 148 9.71 6.80 16.81
CA PHE A 148 9.15 8.12 17.15
C PHE A 148 7.64 8.18 16.95
N ALA A 149 7.13 7.63 15.85
CA ALA A 149 5.70 7.62 15.55
C ALA A 149 4.90 6.84 16.61
N VAL A 150 5.41 5.69 17.07
CA VAL A 150 4.80 4.91 18.16
C VAL A 150 4.70 5.75 19.43
N LEU A 151 5.81 6.34 19.88
CA LEU A 151 5.79 7.17 21.10
C LEU A 151 4.80 8.34 21.00
N ILE A 152 4.79 9.05 19.87
CA ILE A 152 3.88 10.20 19.66
C ILE A 152 2.42 9.72 19.56
N GLY A 153 2.16 8.66 18.80
CA GLY A 153 0.83 8.09 18.64
C GLY A 153 0.23 7.56 19.94
N PHE A 154 1.08 7.19 20.92
CA PHE A 154 0.67 6.81 22.28
C PHE A 154 0.80 7.94 23.32
N GLY A 155 1.05 9.18 22.91
CA GLY A 155 0.85 10.36 23.77
C GLY A 155 2.06 11.22 24.05
N ALA A 156 3.27 10.83 23.60
CA ALA A 156 4.45 11.68 23.72
C ALA A 156 4.23 13.01 23.00
N THR A 157 4.51 14.10 23.70
CA THR A 157 4.48 15.45 23.15
C THR A 157 5.76 15.71 22.37
N ALA A 158 6.91 15.31 22.93
CA ALA A 158 8.22 15.39 22.29
C ALA A 158 9.15 14.25 22.74
N VAL A 159 10.14 13.93 21.92
CA VAL A 159 11.08 12.82 22.11
C VAL A 159 12.51 13.33 22.00
N TYR A 160 13.34 13.05 23.01
CA TYR A 160 14.78 13.30 22.99
C TYR A 160 15.57 11.98 22.91
N PRO A 161 16.07 11.61 21.71
CA PRO A 161 16.74 10.32 21.46
C PRO A 161 18.24 10.40 21.79
N TYR A 162 18.60 10.59 23.07
CA TYR A 162 19.96 10.99 23.42
C TYR A 162 21.04 10.01 22.90
N LEU A 163 20.84 8.70 23.01
CA LEU A 163 21.86 7.71 22.65
C LEU A 163 22.19 7.71 21.15
N VAL A 164 21.22 8.06 20.30
CA VAL A 164 21.48 8.15 18.85
C VAL A 164 22.40 9.33 18.55
N TYR A 165 22.20 10.47 19.20
CA TYR A 165 23.09 11.61 19.03
C TYR A 165 24.50 11.32 19.54
N GLU A 166 24.63 10.63 20.69
CA GLU A 166 25.94 10.19 21.19
C GLU A 166 26.61 9.19 20.23
N THR A 167 25.82 8.27 19.65
CA THR A 167 26.32 7.32 18.65
C THR A 167 26.81 8.03 17.40
N LEU A 168 26.07 9.03 16.92
CA LEU A 168 26.46 9.83 15.76
C LEU A 168 27.72 10.67 16.05
N ALA A 169 27.83 11.23 17.25
CA ALA A 169 29.05 11.91 17.69
C ALA A 169 30.26 10.98 17.65
N LYS A 170 30.12 9.78 18.23
CA LYS A 170 31.17 8.76 18.20
C LYS A 170 31.55 8.34 16.78
N MET A 171 30.58 8.18 15.87
CA MET A 171 30.85 7.85 14.47
C MET A 171 31.57 8.98 13.70
N VAL A 172 31.39 10.23 14.10
CA VAL A 172 32.15 11.37 13.56
C VAL A 172 33.56 11.37 14.12
N ASP A 173 33.72 11.17 15.44
CA ASP A 173 35.04 11.09 16.09
C ASP A 173 35.88 9.92 15.54
N ASP A 174 35.23 8.80 15.19
CA ASP A 174 35.87 7.63 14.56
C ASP A 174 36.09 7.78 13.04
N GLU A 175 35.74 8.93 12.46
CA GLU A 175 35.78 9.22 11.01
C GLU A 175 34.95 8.28 10.11
N ALA A 176 34.05 7.48 10.70
CA ALA A 176 33.09 6.66 9.96
C ALA A 176 32.11 7.54 9.17
N ILE A 177 31.80 8.72 9.68
CA ILE A 177 31.05 9.79 8.98
C ILE A 177 31.97 11.01 8.83
N ARG A 178 32.36 11.32 7.60
CA ARG A 178 33.24 12.45 7.28
C ARG A 178 32.47 13.75 7.03
N LEU A 179 31.70 14.19 8.03
CA LEU A 179 30.95 15.45 8.03
C LEU A 179 31.02 16.11 9.41
N PRO A 180 30.90 17.45 9.53
CA PRO A 180 30.84 18.11 10.83
C PRO A 180 29.66 17.61 11.68
N LEU A 181 29.87 17.39 12.98
CA LEU A 181 28.87 16.85 13.90
C LEU A 181 27.52 17.58 13.81
N ARG A 182 27.53 18.91 13.85
CA ARG A 182 26.31 19.73 13.72
C ARG A 182 25.50 19.38 12.48
N THR A 183 26.16 19.19 11.33
CA THR A 183 25.51 18.80 10.08
C THR A 183 24.91 17.40 10.18
N VAL A 184 25.61 16.45 10.81
CA VAL A 184 25.12 15.08 11.02
C VAL A 184 23.85 15.07 11.89
N LEU A 185 23.83 15.81 13.00
CA LEU A 185 22.66 15.89 13.89
C LEU A 185 21.45 16.52 13.18
N ILE A 186 21.67 17.60 12.42
CA ILE A 186 20.60 18.26 11.62
C ILE A 186 20.06 17.29 10.56
N ASN A 187 20.94 16.58 9.85
CA ASN A 187 20.54 15.61 8.83
C ASN A 187 19.74 14.45 9.43
N TYR A 188 20.13 13.96 10.61
CA TYR A 188 19.37 12.94 11.32
C TYR A 188 17.96 13.43 11.67
N ARG A 189 17.83 14.58 12.35
CA ARG A 189 16.53 15.17 12.69
C ARG A 189 15.67 15.40 11.46
N ALA A 190 16.24 15.93 10.38
CA ALA A 190 15.54 16.13 9.11
C ALA A 190 15.07 14.80 8.48
N GLY A 191 15.87 13.74 8.57
CA GLY A 191 15.51 12.40 8.13
C GLY A 191 14.35 11.81 8.94
N ILE A 192 14.36 11.96 10.27
CA ILE A 192 13.26 11.54 11.12
C ILE A 192 11.99 12.34 10.83
N ASN A 193 12.09 13.66 10.68
CA ASN A 193 10.95 14.51 10.35
C ASN A 193 10.30 14.10 9.02
N LYS A 194 11.09 13.84 7.97
CA LYS A 194 10.57 13.29 6.71
C LYS A 194 9.89 11.94 6.90
N GLY A 195 10.44 11.10 7.78
CA GLY A 195 9.84 9.81 8.14
C GLY A 195 8.50 9.96 8.88
N LEU A 196 8.38 10.90 9.82
CA LEU A 196 7.14 11.17 10.55
C LEU A 196 6.05 11.70 9.62
N LEU A 197 6.37 12.70 8.78
CA LEU A 197 5.45 13.20 7.76
C LEU A 197 4.96 12.07 6.85
N LYS A 198 5.86 11.19 6.43
CA LYS A 198 5.51 10.02 5.62
C LYS A 198 4.62 9.02 6.36
N ILE A 199 4.84 8.76 7.65
CA ILE A 199 3.97 7.84 8.41
C ILE A 199 2.57 8.44 8.56
N MET A 200 2.47 9.72 8.93
CA MET A 200 1.18 10.42 9.04
C MET A 200 0.42 10.45 7.71
N SER A 201 1.12 10.69 6.61
CA SER A 201 0.51 10.83 5.29
C SER A 201 -0.12 9.54 4.79
N LYS A 202 0.32 8.37 5.26
CA LYS A 202 -0.26 7.06 4.90
C LYS A 202 -1.75 6.95 5.24
N MET A 203 -2.19 7.66 6.27
CA MET A 203 -3.60 7.69 6.71
C MET A 203 -4.28 9.02 6.36
N GLY A 204 -3.63 9.90 5.59
CA GLY A 204 -4.16 11.20 5.22
C GLY A 204 -4.12 12.26 6.33
N ILE A 205 -3.24 12.10 7.33
CA ILE A 205 -3.12 13.05 8.44
C ILE A 205 -2.09 14.13 8.12
N SER A 206 -2.50 15.39 8.23
CA SER A 206 -1.65 16.54 7.91
C SER A 206 -0.83 17.05 9.10
N THR A 207 -1.33 16.96 10.34
CA THR A 207 -0.68 17.58 11.51
C THR A 207 -0.27 16.54 12.56
N ILE A 208 0.92 16.72 13.15
CA ILE A 208 1.39 15.87 14.25
C ILE A 208 0.52 16.02 15.51
N ALA A 209 -0.15 17.18 15.67
CA ALA A 209 -1.08 17.42 16.75
C ALA A 209 -2.29 16.47 16.67
N SER A 210 -2.86 16.25 15.48
CA SER A 210 -3.94 15.28 15.27
C SER A 210 -3.45 13.83 15.30
N TYR A 211 -2.19 13.57 14.92
CA TYR A 211 -1.61 12.23 14.98
C TYR A 211 -1.31 11.76 16.41
N ARG A 212 -0.94 12.70 17.29
CA ARG A 212 -0.68 12.40 18.70
C ARG A 212 -1.93 11.80 19.36
N CYS A 213 -1.75 10.71 20.10
CA CYS A 213 -2.84 9.95 20.72
C CYS A 213 -3.83 9.29 19.74
N ALA A 214 -3.58 9.30 18.42
CA ALA A 214 -4.49 8.68 17.45
C ALA A 214 -4.41 7.14 17.42
N GLN A 215 -3.35 6.56 17.99
CA GLN A 215 -3.18 5.10 18.16
C GLN A 215 -3.38 4.29 16.86
N LEU A 216 -2.99 4.85 15.71
CA LEU A 216 -3.14 4.22 14.38
C LEU A 216 -2.09 3.14 14.14
N PHE A 217 -2.17 2.08 14.94
CA PHE A 217 -1.31 0.90 14.93
C PHE A 217 -2.15 -0.35 15.16
N GLU A 218 -1.58 -1.51 14.86
CA GLU A 218 -2.09 -2.80 15.30
C GLU A 218 -1.05 -3.45 16.22
N ALA A 219 -1.50 -3.91 17.39
CA ALA A 219 -0.71 -4.73 18.28
C ALA A 219 -0.91 -6.22 17.92
N VAL A 220 0.17 -6.90 17.54
CA VAL A 220 0.15 -8.33 17.19
C VAL A 220 1.03 -9.10 18.17
N GLY A 221 0.43 -10.01 18.95
CA GLY A 221 1.17 -10.88 19.86
C GLY A 221 1.52 -10.27 21.22
N PHE A 222 0.76 -9.28 21.68
CA PHE A 222 0.81 -8.78 23.07
C PHE A 222 -0.40 -9.27 23.85
N SER A 223 -0.24 -9.59 25.12
CA SER A 223 -1.38 -9.97 25.96
C SER A 223 -2.32 -8.79 26.19
N SER A 224 -3.60 -9.09 26.41
CA SER A 224 -4.62 -8.10 26.74
C SER A 224 -4.25 -7.24 27.96
N THR A 225 -3.54 -7.81 28.95
CA THR A 225 -3.04 -7.05 30.11
C THR A 225 -2.02 -5.97 29.73
N VAL A 226 -1.10 -6.27 28.80
CA VAL A 226 -0.13 -5.29 28.31
C VAL A 226 -0.84 -4.21 27.50
N VAL A 227 -1.77 -4.61 26.63
CA VAL A 227 -2.57 -3.68 25.82
C VAL A 227 -3.38 -2.74 26.69
N GLU A 228 -4.13 -3.24 27.67
CA GLU A 228 -4.99 -2.42 28.54
C GLU A 228 -4.18 -1.43 29.39
N LEU A 229 -3.02 -1.84 29.91
CA LEU A 229 -2.20 -0.97 30.76
C LEU A 229 -1.36 0.03 29.97
N CYS A 230 -0.83 -0.36 28.81
CA CYS A 230 0.16 0.44 28.06
C CYS A 230 -0.41 1.08 26.80
N PHE A 231 -1.37 0.46 26.12
CA PHE A 231 -1.75 0.79 24.75
C PHE A 231 -3.27 0.81 24.57
N ARG A 232 -4.01 1.16 25.62
CA ARG A 232 -5.47 1.10 25.69
C ARG A 232 -6.12 1.79 24.49
N GLY A 233 -6.91 1.07 23.72
CA GLY A 233 -7.59 1.56 22.50
C GLY A 233 -6.96 1.10 21.19
N VAL A 234 -5.72 0.60 21.18
CA VAL A 234 -5.12 0.00 19.98
C VAL A 234 -5.83 -1.30 19.61
N THR A 235 -6.00 -1.57 18.32
CA THR A 235 -6.52 -2.87 17.88
C THR A 235 -5.50 -3.97 18.16
N SER A 236 -5.96 -5.08 18.74
CA SER A 236 -5.17 -6.29 18.94
C SER A 236 -6.04 -7.52 18.71
N ARG A 237 -5.80 -8.22 17.58
CA ARG A 237 -6.57 -9.41 17.18
C ARG A 237 -5.96 -10.72 17.65
N ILE A 238 -4.69 -10.70 18.05
CA ILE A 238 -3.93 -11.87 18.49
C ILE A 238 -3.24 -11.51 19.80
N GLU A 239 -3.62 -12.20 20.86
CA GLU A 239 -2.94 -12.09 22.16
C GLU A 239 -1.56 -12.77 22.14
N GLY A 240 -0.73 -12.53 23.15
CA GLY A 240 0.58 -13.15 23.23
C GLY A 240 1.40 -12.77 24.46
N ALA A 241 2.59 -12.22 24.22
CA ALA A 241 3.58 -11.93 25.24
C ALA A 241 3.06 -10.96 26.32
N GLY A 242 3.30 -11.30 27.59
CA GLY A 242 3.00 -10.47 28.75
C GLY A 242 4.23 -9.73 29.30
N PHE A 243 4.05 -9.05 30.43
CA PHE A 243 5.12 -8.27 31.08
C PHE A 243 6.35 -9.10 31.47
N GLU A 244 6.15 -10.34 31.92
CA GLU A 244 7.25 -11.24 32.28
C GLU A 244 8.10 -11.60 31.05
N ASP A 245 7.48 -11.88 29.90
CA ASP A 245 8.19 -12.20 28.66
C ASP A 245 9.04 -11.01 28.18
N ILE A 246 8.46 -9.81 28.23
CA ILE A 246 9.14 -8.56 27.86
C ILE A 246 10.33 -8.31 28.81
N GLN A 247 10.16 -8.57 30.10
CA GLN A 247 11.24 -8.48 31.08
C GLN A 247 12.36 -9.48 30.80
N VAL A 248 12.03 -10.75 30.49
CA VAL A 248 13.02 -11.78 30.16
C VAL A 248 13.85 -11.39 28.94
N ASP A 249 13.21 -10.85 27.90
CA ASP A 249 13.92 -10.36 26.70
C ASP A 249 14.84 -9.19 27.03
N SER A 250 14.37 -8.25 27.87
CA SER A 250 15.16 -7.09 28.32
C SER A 250 16.35 -7.51 29.18
N ALA A 251 16.15 -8.44 30.11
CA ALA A 251 17.20 -9.03 30.95
C ALA A 251 18.24 -9.78 30.10
N ARG A 252 17.81 -10.52 29.06
CA ARG A 252 18.72 -11.21 28.14
C ARG A 252 19.64 -10.22 27.43
N ARG A 253 19.10 -9.10 26.94
CA ARG A 253 19.91 -8.03 26.32
C ARG A 253 20.84 -7.36 27.33
N SER A 254 20.34 -7.02 28.52
CA SER A 254 21.12 -6.38 29.59
C SER A 254 22.34 -7.21 29.98
N ARG A 255 22.19 -8.53 30.16
CA ARG A 255 23.31 -9.44 30.46
C ARG A 255 24.42 -9.44 29.41
N LEU A 256 24.11 -9.14 28.16
CA LEU A 256 25.10 -9.01 27.08
C LEU A 256 25.73 -7.62 27.08
N ALA A 257 24.94 -6.57 27.32
CA ALA A 257 25.40 -5.18 27.32
C ALA A 257 26.47 -4.89 28.38
N TRP A 258 26.42 -5.57 29.54
CA TRP A 258 27.40 -5.39 30.62
C TRP A 258 28.67 -6.25 30.49
N LYS A 259 28.87 -6.94 29.36
CA LYS A 259 30.10 -7.71 29.09
C LYS A 259 31.04 -6.86 28.23
N PRO A 260 32.13 -6.28 28.78
CA PRO A 260 32.96 -5.31 28.07
C PRO A 260 33.63 -5.84 26.79
N HIS A 261 33.83 -7.16 26.69
CA HIS A 261 34.47 -7.81 25.55
C HIS A 261 33.50 -8.14 24.40
N LEU A 262 32.19 -7.98 24.58
CA LEU A 262 31.21 -8.22 23.53
C LEU A 262 31.00 -6.96 22.69
N VAL A 263 31.32 -7.06 21.40
CA VAL A 263 31.03 -6.02 20.41
C VAL A 263 29.65 -6.27 19.80
N LEU A 264 28.92 -5.20 19.49
CA LEU A 264 27.66 -5.26 18.74
C LEU A 264 27.89 -5.98 17.39
N LYS A 265 27.19 -7.10 17.19
CA LYS A 265 27.18 -7.84 15.92
C LYS A 265 25.93 -7.50 15.11
N GLY A 266 26.04 -7.58 13.79
CA GLY A 266 24.89 -7.46 12.91
C GLY A 266 23.89 -8.59 13.17
N ALA A 267 22.63 -8.25 13.47
CA ALA A 267 21.61 -9.22 13.87
C ALA A 267 20.91 -9.97 12.71
N GLY A 268 21.08 -9.54 11.46
CA GLY A 268 20.44 -10.17 10.29
C GLY A 268 19.08 -9.58 9.94
N LEU A 269 18.51 -8.68 10.75
CA LEU A 269 17.12 -8.20 10.61
C LEU A 269 16.73 -7.71 9.19
N LEU A 270 17.63 -6.99 8.51
CA LEU A 270 17.35 -6.38 7.20
C LEU A 270 17.78 -7.25 6.01
N LYS A 271 18.79 -8.10 6.19
CA LYS A 271 19.36 -8.97 5.18
C LYS A 271 19.92 -10.20 5.88
N TYR A 272 19.71 -11.36 5.27
CA TYR A 272 20.22 -12.62 5.78
C TYR A 272 21.71 -12.53 6.11
N MET A 273 22.05 -12.93 7.33
CA MET A 273 23.41 -13.15 7.77
C MET A 273 23.46 -14.52 8.46
N HIS A 274 24.52 -15.28 8.18
CA HIS A 274 24.67 -16.61 8.75
C HIS A 274 24.71 -16.53 10.29
N GLY A 275 23.88 -17.33 10.96
CA GLY A 275 23.73 -17.31 12.42
C GLY A 275 22.99 -16.08 13.00
N GLY A 276 22.39 -15.25 12.15
CA GLY A 276 21.50 -14.15 12.55
C GLY A 276 20.02 -14.53 12.49
N GLU A 277 19.17 -13.52 12.33
CA GLU A 277 17.71 -13.63 12.17
C GLU A 277 17.31 -14.61 11.05
N TYR A 278 16.26 -15.40 11.30
CA TYR A 278 15.72 -16.30 10.30
C TYR A 278 15.08 -15.52 9.14
N HIS A 279 15.23 -16.03 7.92
CA HIS A 279 14.58 -15.49 6.74
C HIS A 279 13.90 -16.61 5.96
N ALA A 280 12.60 -16.42 5.67
CA ALA A 280 11.81 -17.34 4.86
C ALA A 280 12.36 -17.55 3.43
N TYR A 281 13.22 -16.64 2.96
CA TYR A 281 14.07 -16.85 1.79
C TYR A 281 15.53 -16.73 2.22
N ASN A 282 16.09 -17.87 2.63
CA ASN A 282 17.50 -18.06 2.95
C ASN A 282 18.22 -18.77 1.77
N PRO A 283 19.56 -18.88 1.81
CA PRO A 283 20.33 -19.49 0.71
C PRO A 283 19.91 -20.92 0.34
N ASP A 284 19.49 -21.73 1.32
CA ASP A 284 19.10 -23.12 1.09
C ASP A 284 17.80 -23.18 0.29
N VAL A 285 16.77 -22.46 0.74
CA VAL A 285 15.47 -22.31 0.05
C VAL A 285 15.65 -21.78 -1.38
N VAL A 286 16.51 -20.77 -1.57
CA VAL A 286 16.79 -20.20 -2.91
C VAL A 286 17.46 -21.22 -3.82
N THR A 287 18.45 -21.95 -3.30
CA THR A 287 19.26 -22.88 -4.11
C THR A 287 18.49 -24.12 -4.48
N THR A 288 17.71 -24.71 -3.56
CA THR A 288 16.89 -25.89 -3.82
C THR A 288 15.78 -25.59 -4.82
N LEU A 289 15.08 -24.45 -4.68
CA LEU A 289 14.07 -24.03 -5.67
C LEU A 289 14.68 -23.86 -7.07
N GLN A 290 15.82 -23.16 -7.16
CA GLN A 290 16.51 -22.97 -8.45
C GLN A 290 16.98 -24.29 -9.07
N LYS A 291 17.35 -25.27 -8.26
CA LYS A 291 17.69 -26.61 -8.75
C LYS A 291 16.44 -27.30 -9.31
N ALA A 292 15.35 -27.34 -8.52
CA ALA A 292 14.10 -27.99 -8.91
C ALA A 292 13.56 -27.49 -10.25
N VAL A 293 13.51 -26.17 -10.45
CA VAL A 293 12.96 -25.60 -11.70
C VAL A 293 13.87 -25.81 -12.92
N ARG A 294 15.18 -26.03 -12.71
CA ARG A 294 16.13 -26.35 -13.79
C ARG A 294 16.06 -27.82 -14.19
N THR A 295 15.94 -28.71 -13.21
CA THR A 295 15.88 -30.16 -13.47
C THR A 295 14.50 -30.58 -13.95
N GLY A 296 13.44 -29.91 -13.49
CA GLY A 296 12.07 -30.32 -13.79
C GLY A 296 11.63 -31.57 -13.02
N GLU A 297 12.42 -32.01 -12.03
CA GLU A 297 12.21 -33.24 -11.27
C GLU A 297 11.45 -32.98 -9.95
N GLN A 298 10.34 -33.69 -9.74
CA GLN A 298 9.51 -33.55 -8.53
C GLN A 298 10.32 -33.78 -7.24
N ARG A 299 11.30 -34.70 -7.25
CA ARG A 299 12.12 -34.97 -6.05
C ARG A 299 12.91 -33.74 -5.59
N ASP A 300 13.40 -32.93 -6.54
CA ASP A 300 14.21 -31.76 -6.20
C ASP A 300 13.30 -30.64 -5.67
N TYR A 301 12.05 -30.58 -6.15
CA TYR A 301 11.02 -29.71 -5.57
C TYR A 301 10.66 -30.14 -4.15
N GLN A 302 10.53 -31.45 -3.89
CA GLN A 302 10.21 -31.95 -2.54
C GLN A 302 11.24 -31.45 -1.51
N LEU A 303 12.54 -31.50 -1.83
CA LEU A 303 13.59 -30.94 -0.97
C LEU A 303 13.41 -29.44 -0.68
N TYR A 304 12.90 -28.66 -1.64
CA TYR A 304 12.54 -27.27 -1.43
C TYR A 304 11.28 -27.13 -0.56
N ALA A 305 10.24 -27.92 -0.85
CA ALA A 305 8.97 -27.88 -0.15
C ALA A 305 9.17 -28.25 1.34
N ASP A 306 9.94 -29.30 1.64
CA ASP A 306 10.27 -29.72 3.01
C ASP A 306 10.96 -28.59 3.80
N LEU A 307 11.96 -27.92 3.19
CA LEU A 307 12.63 -26.77 3.82
C LEU A 307 11.69 -25.60 4.14
N VAL A 308 10.59 -25.47 3.38
CA VAL A 308 9.61 -24.39 3.54
C VAL A 308 8.47 -24.79 4.47
N ASN A 309 7.98 -26.02 4.37
CA ASN A 309 6.82 -26.56 5.07
C ASN A 309 7.18 -27.06 6.48
N ASP A 310 8.40 -27.59 6.69
CA ASP A 310 8.87 -28.17 7.95
C ASP A 310 9.80 -27.23 8.74
N ARG A 311 9.76 -25.93 8.43
CA ARG A 311 10.54 -24.91 9.15
C ARG A 311 9.99 -24.67 10.56
N GLU A 312 10.84 -24.11 11.42
CA GLU A 312 10.40 -23.54 12.71
C GLU A 312 9.34 -22.45 12.50
N ILE A 313 8.48 -22.26 13.51
CA ILE A 313 7.35 -21.33 13.44
C ILE A 313 7.84 -19.90 13.15
N SER A 314 7.52 -19.40 11.96
CA SER A 314 7.95 -18.09 11.46
C SER A 314 6.79 -17.16 11.08
N SER A 315 5.61 -17.74 10.83
CA SER A 315 4.38 -17.07 10.40
C SER A 315 3.17 -17.72 11.06
N LEU A 316 2.03 -17.02 11.10
CA LEU A 316 0.82 -17.52 11.76
C LEU A 316 0.34 -18.86 11.19
N ARG A 317 0.40 -19.01 9.86
CA ARG A 317 0.05 -20.27 9.20
C ARG A 317 0.94 -21.46 9.55
N ASP A 318 2.14 -21.23 10.09
CA ASP A 318 3.00 -22.33 10.56
C ASP A 318 2.40 -22.97 11.82
N MET A 319 1.56 -22.24 12.58
CA MET A 319 0.80 -22.75 13.74
C MET A 319 -0.56 -23.34 13.38
N LEU A 320 -0.91 -23.43 12.09
CA LEU A 320 -2.15 -24.03 11.62
C LEU A 320 -1.82 -25.36 10.94
N ALA A 321 -2.09 -26.48 11.58
CA ALA A 321 -1.93 -27.81 10.99
C ALA A 321 -3.22 -28.27 10.29
N LEU A 322 -3.06 -29.18 9.32
CA LEU A 322 -4.18 -29.80 8.62
C LEU A 322 -4.73 -30.98 9.43
N LYS A 323 -6.05 -31.04 9.59
CA LYS A 323 -6.75 -32.21 10.12
C LYS A 323 -7.08 -33.17 8.99
N PHE A 324 -6.52 -34.37 9.04
CA PHE A 324 -6.75 -35.39 8.00
C PHE A 324 -7.94 -36.29 8.36
N PRO A 325 -8.79 -36.65 7.38
CA PRO A 325 -9.82 -37.66 7.57
C PRO A 325 -9.22 -39.06 7.69
N GLU A 326 -9.99 -40.02 8.19
CA GLU A 326 -9.55 -41.42 8.27
C GLU A 326 -9.31 -42.05 6.88
N ASN A 327 -10.06 -41.63 5.86
CA ASN A 327 -9.99 -42.17 4.51
C ASN A 327 -9.64 -41.06 3.51
N PRO A 328 -8.37 -40.93 3.09
CA PRO A 328 -7.99 -40.05 1.99
C PRO A 328 -8.54 -40.58 0.65
N ILE A 329 -8.53 -39.74 -0.39
CA ILE A 329 -8.87 -40.15 -1.75
C ILE A 329 -7.61 -40.35 -2.60
N ASP A 330 -7.73 -41.08 -3.70
CA ASP A 330 -6.63 -41.21 -4.65
C ASP A 330 -6.38 -39.89 -5.39
N LEU A 331 -5.13 -39.61 -5.75
CA LEU A 331 -4.73 -38.40 -6.47
C LEU A 331 -5.49 -38.24 -7.82
N ASP A 332 -5.84 -39.35 -8.47
CA ASP A 332 -6.60 -39.36 -9.73
C ASP A 332 -8.05 -38.91 -9.57
N GLN A 333 -8.58 -38.90 -8.33
CA GLN A 333 -9.92 -38.36 -8.03
C GLN A 333 -9.90 -36.84 -7.83
N VAL A 334 -8.72 -36.24 -7.59
CA VAL A 334 -8.56 -34.80 -7.48
C VAL A 334 -8.59 -34.17 -8.86
N GLU A 335 -9.26 -33.02 -8.98
CA GLU A 335 -9.38 -32.27 -10.22
C GLU A 335 -8.02 -32.08 -10.93
N PRO A 336 -8.02 -32.04 -12.27
CA PRO A 336 -6.78 -32.05 -13.05
C PRO A 336 -6.03 -30.71 -12.90
N GLU A 337 -4.71 -30.72 -13.17
CA GLU A 337 -3.83 -29.57 -12.93
C GLU A 337 -4.28 -28.30 -13.67
N GLU A 338 -4.86 -28.47 -14.85
CA GLU A 338 -5.34 -27.38 -15.72
C GLU A 338 -6.42 -26.51 -15.05
N HIS A 339 -7.14 -27.03 -14.05
CA HIS A 339 -8.15 -26.27 -13.31
C HIS A 339 -7.55 -25.34 -12.24
N PHE A 340 -6.29 -25.55 -11.85
CA PHE A 340 -5.62 -24.73 -10.85
C PHE A 340 -4.98 -23.47 -11.47
N TYR A 341 -4.39 -23.57 -12.66
CA TYR A 341 -3.66 -22.45 -13.27
C TYR A 341 -4.49 -21.16 -13.44
N PRO A 342 -5.80 -21.19 -13.81
CA PRO A 342 -6.64 -19.99 -13.85
C PRO A 342 -6.85 -19.30 -12.49
N ARG A 343 -6.43 -19.93 -11.39
CA ARG A 343 -6.45 -19.37 -10.03
C ARG A 343 -5.12 -18.77 -9.62
N PHE A 344 -4.08 -18.92 -10.44
CA PHE A 344 -2.74 -18.41 -10.14
C PHE A 344 -2.41 -17.19 -10.99
N ASP A 345 -1.77 -16.20 -10.35
CA ASP A 345 -1.12 -15.11 -11.07
C ASP A 345 0.31 -14.86 -10.61
N SER A 346 1.14 -14.37 -11.53
CA SER A 346 2.56 -14.06 -11.26
C SER A 346 2.79 -12.72 -10.54
N ALA A 347 1.84 -12.25 -9.72
CA ALA A 347 1.80 -10.97 -8.99
C ALA A 347 2.13 -9.70 -9.80
N ALA A 348 1.67 -8.56 -9.31
CA ALA A 348 1.92 -7.28 -9.98
C ALA A 348 3.37 -6.79 -9.79
N MET A 349 4.22 -6.93 -10.81
CA MET A 349 5.61 -6.47 -10.78
C MET A 349 5.94 -5.67 -12.04
N SER A 350 6.23 -4.38 -11.89
CA SER A 350 6.36 -3.49 -13.05
C SER A 350 7.58 -3.79 -13.93
N ILE A 351 7.38 -3.65 -15.24
CA ILE A 351 8.47 -3.37 -16.17
C ILE A 351 9.16 -2.06 -15.75
N GLY A 352 10.49 -2.09 -15.61
CA GLY A 352 11.29 -1.06 -14.96
C GLY A 352 11.84 -1.53 -13.63
N ALA A 353 10.99 -2.06 -12.73
CA ALA A 353 11.48 -2.76 -11.54
C ALA A 353 12.19 -4.06 -11.97
N LEU A 354 11.53 -4.83 -12.83
CA LEU A 354 12.08 -6.00 -13.51
C LEU A 354 12.62 -5.64 -14.89
N SER A 355 13.60 -6.41 -15.36
CA SER A 355 14.03 -6.40 -16.76
C SER A 355 12.89 -6.86 -17.68
N SER A 356 12.92 -6.46 -18.96
CA SER A 356 11.94 -6.89 -19.95
C SER A 356 11.95 -8.42 -20.09
N GLU A 357 13.12 -9.04 -20.06
CA GLU A 357 13.29 -10.49 -20.21
C GLU A 357 12.61 -11.25 -19.07
N ALA A 358 12.81 -10.83 -17.82
CA ALA A 358 12.16 -11.45 -16.67
C ALA A 358 10.64 -11.26 -16.71
N HIS A 359 10.19 -10.06 -17.07
CA HIS A 359 8.76 -9.74 -17.13
C HIS A 359 8.04 -10.52 -18.25
N GLU A 360 8.64 -10.63 -19.43
CA GLU A 360 8.09 -11.39 -20.56
C GLU A 360 8.13 -12.90 -20.29
N ALA A 361 9.19 -13.41 -19.65
CA ALA A 361 9.29 -14.83 -19.32
C ALA A 361 8.16 -15.29 -18.40
N LEU A 362 7.79 -14.48 -17.39
CA LEU A 362 6.63 -14.76 -16.54
C LEU A 362 5.32 -14.73 -17.33
N ALA A 363 5.15 -13.77 -18.23
CA ALA A 363 3.93 -13.68 -19.04
C ALA A 363 3.76 -14.89 -19.96
N ILE A 364 4.83 -15.30 -20.65
CA ILE A 364 4.86 -16.48 -21.50
C ILE A 364 4.53 -17.74 -20.68
N ALA A 365 5.19 -17.92 -19.53
CA ALA A 365 4.98 -19.08 -18.67
C ALA A 365 3.51 -19.22 -18.24
N MET A 366 2.91 -18.13 -17.75
CA MET A 366 1.53 -18.14 -17.28
C MET A 366 0.52 -18.33 -18.42
N ASN A 367 0.74 -17.67 -19.56
CA ASN A 367 -0.15 -17.82 -20.71
C ASN A 367 -0.14 -19.24 -21.28
N ARG A 368 1.04 -19.89 -21.34
CA ARG A 368 1.15 -21.29 -21.78
C ARG A 368 0.49 -22.28 -20.83
N LEU A 369 0.46 -21.99 -19.52
CA LEU A 369 -0.23 -22.79 -18.51
C LEU A 369 -1.74 -22.50 -18.45
N GLY A 370 -2.22 -21.41 -19.03
CA GLY A 370 -3.60 -20.95 -18.88
C GLY A 370 -3.89 -20.17 -17.59
N GLY A 371 -2.85 -19.75 -16.87
CA GLY A 371 -2.96 -18.83 -15.74
C GLY A 371 -2.76 -17.37 -16.14
N TYR A 372 -2.49 -16.52 -15.14
CA TYR A 372 -2.41 -15.08 -15.34
C TYR A 372 -1.02 -14.52 -15.04
N SER A 373 -0.59 -13.51 -15.81
CA SER A 373 0.50 -12.62 -15.40
C SER A 373 -0.03 -11.20 -15.30
N ASN A 374 0.63 -10.39 -14.49
CA ASN A 374 0.20 -9.02 -14.20
C ASN A 374 1.27 -8.01 -14.60
N SER A 375 0.88 -6.98 -15.36
CA SER A 375 1.79 -5.97 -15.90
C SER A 375 2.49 -5.12 -14.83
N GLY A 376 1.93 -5.10 -13.62
CA GLY A 376 2.27 -4.11 -12.59
C GLY A 376 2.04 -2.67 -13.06
N GLU A 377 2.55 -1.72 -12.27
CA GLU A 377 2.34 -0.28 -12.44
C GLU A 377 3.18 0.39 -13.56
N GLY A 378 3.79 -0.40 -14.45
CA GLY A 378 4.82 0.09 -15.39
C GLY A 378 4.34 0.42 -16.80
N GLY A 379 3.06 0.19 -17.11
CA GLY A 379 2.58 0.10 -18.48
C GLY A 379 2.99 -1.22 -19.16
N GLU A 380 2.60 -1.40 -20.42
CA GLU A 380 3.02 -2.53 -21.22
C GLU A 380 3.20 -2.12 -22.68
N ASP A 381 4.23 -2.66 -23.34
CA ASP A 381 4.49 -2.36 -24.74
C ASP A 381 3.41 -2.98 -25.64
N ALA A 382 2.84 -2.18 -26.55
CA ALA A 382 1.78 -2.63 -27.45
C ALA A 382 2.21 -3.77 -28.39
N SER A 383 3.51 -3.95 -28.64
CA SER A 383 4.03 -5.08 -29.42
C SER A 383 3.87 -6.45 -28.73
N ARG A 384 3.55 -6.46 -27.42
CA ARG A 384 3.21 -7.69 -26.69
C ARG A 384 1.76 -8.10 -26.90
N PHE A 385 0.88 -7.17 -27.28
CA PHE A 385 -0.53 -7.46 -27.50
C PHE A 385 -0.70 -8.45 -28.66
N ASN A 386 -1.68 -9.35 -28.57
CA ASN A 386 -1.89 -10.46 -29.51
C ASN A 386 -0.72 -11.45 -29.64
N THR A 387 0.18 -11.51 -28.64
CA THR A 387 1.24 -12.53 -28.56
C THR A 387 1.18 -13.24 -27.21
N GLU A 388 1.88 -14.37 -27.08
CA GLU A 388 2.00 -15.08 -25.78
C GLU A 388 2.74 -14.26 -24.70
N ARG A 389 3.31 -13.10 -25.04
CA ARG A 389 3.98 -12.20 -24.09
C ARG A 389 3.00 -11.26 -23.39
N VAL A 390 1.73 -11.19 -23.76
CA VAL A 390 0.76 -10.26 -23.16
C VAL A 390 0.54 -10.58 -21.68
N SER A 391 0.47 -9.57 -20.81
CA SER A 391 -0.03 -9.82 -19.44
C SER A 391 -1.55 -9.74 -19.40
N LYS A 392 -2.24 -10.83 -19.05
CA LYS A 392 -3.71 -10.87 -19.00
C LYS A 392 -4.31 -9.97 -17.90
N ILE A 393 -3.55 -9.71 -16.84
CA ILE A 393 -3.92 -8.72 -15.82
C ILE A 393 -3.19 -7.41 -16.10
N LYS A 394 -3.95 -6.33 -16.19
CA LYS A 394 -3.45 -4.97 -16.36
C LYS A 394 -3.71 -4.15 -15.11
N GLN A 395 -2.68 -3.50 -14.57
CA GLN A 395 -2.80 -2.73 -13.34
C GLN A 395 -3.07 -1.24 -13.62
N VAL A 396 -4.05 -0.69 -12.91
CA VAL A 396 -4.31 0.75 -12.82
C VAL A 396 -3.87 1.21 -11.44
N ALA A 397 -2.77 1.96 -11.39
CA ALA A 397 -2.18 2.52 -10.16
C ALA A 397 -2.14 4.05 -10.20
N SER A 398 -1.86 4.71 -9.08
CA SER A 398 -1.87 6.17 -8.91
C SER A 398 -1.03 6.97 -9.92
N GLY A 399 0.05 6.40 -10.45
CA GLY A 399 0.86 7.08 -11.48
C GLY A 399 0.22 7.11 -12.87
N ARG A 400 -0.78 6.26 -13.13
CA ARG A 400 -1.41 6.01 -14.45
C ARG A 400 -0.39 5.77 -15.59
N PHE A 401 0.78 5.22 -15.25
CA PHE A 401 1.82 4.96 -16.23
C PHE A 401 1.36 3.93 -17.26
N GLY A 402 1.37 4.30 -18.54
CA GLY A 402 0.99 3.44 -19.65
C GLY A 402 -0.48 3.00 -19.64
N VAL A 403 -1.35 3.65 -18.86
CA VAL A 403 -2.78 3.35 -18.83
C VAL A 403 -3.45 4.07 -20.00
N THR A 404 -3.71 3.34 -21.08
CA THR A 404 -4.40 3.83 -22.28
C THR A 404 -5.63 2.97 -22.59
N PRO A 405 -6.57 3.44 -23.43
CA PRO A 405 -7.70 2.64 -23.89
C PRO A 405 -7.25 1.29 -24.45
N GLN A 406 -6.25 1.25 -25.34
CA GLN A 406 -5.74 0.03 -25.95
C GLN A 406 -5.12 -0.90 -24.89
N TYR A 407 -4.39 -0.35 -23.92
CA TYR A 407 -3.86 -1.12 -22.79
C TYR A 407 -4.98 -1.81 -22.00
N LEU A 408 -6.06 -1.08 -21.67
CA LEU A 408 -7.20 -1.60 -20.92
C LEU A 408 -8.01 -2.63 -21.72
N MET A 409 -8.12 -2.47 -23.04
CA MET A 409 -8.82 -3.42 -23.91
C MET A 409 -8.09 -4.75 -24.10
N ASN A 410 -6.79 -4.80 -23.81
CA ASN A 410 -5.98 -6.03 -23.87
C ASN A 410 -5.86 -6.71 -22.50
N ALA A 411 -6.81 -6.47 -21.61
CA ALA A 411 -6.91 -7.07 -20.28
C ALA A 411 -8.07 -8.07 -20.21
N GLU A 412 -7.84 -9.22 -19.57
CA GLU A 412 -8.91 -10.10 -19.06
C GLU A 412 -9.31 -9.69 -17.64
N VAL A 413 -8.35 -9.17 -16.86
CA VAL A 413 -8.58 -8.58 -15.53
C VAL A 413 -7.90 -7.22 -15.46
N ILE A 414 -8.62 -6.21 -15.00
CA ILE A 414 -8.04 -4.90 -14.68
C ILE A 414 -7.95 -4.78 -13.15
N GLN A 415 -6.75 -4.64 -12.63
CA GLN A 415 -6.50 -4.53 -11.20
C GLN A 415 -6.28 -3.07 -10.78
N ILE A 416 -7.19 -2.51 -10.00
CA ILE A 416 -7.02 -1.25 -9.29
C ILE A 416 -6.10 -1.49 -8.09
N LYS A 417 -4.92 -0.85 -8.10
CA LYS A 417 -3.93 -0.99 -7.03
C LYS A 417 -4.10 0.12 -6.00
N ILE A 418 -4.88 -0.14 -4.94
CA ILE A 418 -4.98 0.78 -3.80
C ILE A 418 -3.67 0.77 -3.01
N ALA A 419 -3.15 -0.42 -2.71
CA ALA A 419 -1.92 -0.56 -1.93
C ALA A 419 -1.14 -1.84 -2.27
N GLN A 420 0.04 -2.00 -1.66
CA GLN A 420 0.84 -3.23 -1.68
C GLN A 420 1.47 -3.47 -0.31
N GLY A 421 1.62 -4.73 0.09
CA GLY A 421 2.06 -5.09 1.44
C GLY A 421 3.41 -4.51 1.87
N ALA A 422 4.36 -4.36 0.94
CA ALA A 422 5.69 -3.81 1.25
C ALA A 422 5.74 -2.30 1.55
N LYS A 423 4.65 -1.57 1.22
CA LYS A 423 4.51 -0.13 1.46
C LYS A 423 3.05 0.35 1.34
N PRO A 424 2.19 -0.05 2.28
CA PRO A 424 0.83 0.47 2.36
C PRO A 424 0.85 1.99 2.64
N GLY A 425 -0.13 2.70 2.09
CA GLY A 425 -0.26 4.16 2.20
C GLY A 425 0.78 4.97 1.43
N GLU A 426 1.53 4.35 0.50
CA GLU A 426 2.55 5.01 -0.31
C GLU A 426 2.50 4.61 -1.79
N GLY A 427 3.05 5.46 -2.65
CA GLY A 427 3.13 5.24 -4.09
C GLY A 427 4.25 4.28 -4.55
N GLY A 428 4.13 3.87 -5.81
CA GLY A 428 5.17 3.23 -6.59
C GLY A 428 6.49 4.03 -6.59
N GLN A 429 7.63 3.34 -6.68
CA GLN A 429 8.94 3.99 -6.72
C GLN A 429 9.84 3.30 -7.74
N LEU A 430 10.37 4.07 -8.68
CA LEU A 430 11.38 3.63 -9.63
C LEU A 430 12.53 4.65 -9.66
N PRO A 431 13.74 4.27 -9.19
CA PRO A 431 14.91 5.15 -9.24
C PRO A 431 15.21 5.63 -10.66
N GLY A 432 15.60 6.90 -10.81
CA GLY A 432 15.79 7.53 -12.13
C GLY A 432 16.81 6.84 -13.02
N HIS A 433 17.85 6.24 -12.45
CA HIS A 433 18.85 5.46 -13.20
C HIS A 433 18.31 4.12 -13.74
N LYS A 434 17.08 3.73 -13.39
CA LYS A 434 16.31 2.63 -14.02
C LYS A 434 15.30 3.14 -15.06
N VAL A 435 15.15 4.45 -15.22
CA VAL A 435 14.23 5.05 -16.19
C VAL A 435 14.99 5.27 -17.49
N THR A 436 15.25 4.17 -18.19
CA THR A 436 15.87 4.19 -19.53
C THR A 436 14.92 4.84 -20.55
N ALA A 437 15.40 5.12 -21.76
CA ALA A 437 14.55 5.66 -22.84
C ALA A 437 13.34 4.76 -23.14
N MET A 438 13.51 3.44 -23.08
CA MET A 438 12.43 2.47 -23.26
C MET A 438 11.39 2.58 -22.13
N ILE A 439 11.82 2.60 -20.87
CA ILE A 439 10.91 2.74 -19.72
C ILE A 439 10.20 4.09 -19.75
N ALA A 440 10.92 5.17 -20.05
CA ALA A 440 10.36 6.50 -20.17
C ALA A 440 9.27 6.57 -21.24
N LYS A 441 9.49 5.94 -22.40
CA LYS A 441 8.50 5.84 -23.48
C LYS A 441 7.24 5.09 -23.01
N LEU A 442 7.38 3.93 -22.38
CA LEU A 442 6.24 3.14 -21.88
C LEU A 442 5.41 3.89 -20.84
N ARG A 443 6.08 4.70 -20.01
CA ARG A 443 5.45 5.44 -18.92
C ARG A 443 5.01 6.86 -19.30
N HIS A 444 5.25 7.29 -20.55
CA HIS A 444 5.07 8.67 -20.98
C HIS A 444 5.75 9.67 -20.01
N SER A 445 7.00 9.37 -19.67
CA SER A 445 7.83 10.13 -18.74
C SER A 445 9.16 10.54 -19.37
N MET A 446 10.00 11.22 -18.59
CA MET A 446 11.33 11.66 -19.01
C MET A 446 12.42 10.64 -18.65
N PRO A 447 13.36 10.30 -19.55
CA PRO A 447 14.51 9.44 -19.24
C PRO A 447 15.34 9.99 -18.08
N GLY A 448 15.84 9.11 -17.21
CA GLY A 448 16.72 9.46 -16.08
C GLY A 448 16.03 10.07 -14.86
N VAL A 449 14.75 10.45 -14.97
CA VAL A 449 14.00 11.08 -13.87
C VAL A 449 13.42 10.03 -12.94
N THR A 450 13.63 10.18 -11.62
CA THR A 450 13.05 9.28 -10.62
C THR A 450 11.52 9.40 -10.60
N LEU A 451 10.83 8.27 -10.71
CA LEU A 451 9.38 8.21 -10.68
C LEU A 451 8.92 7.78 -9.28
N ILE A 452 8.38 8.73 -8.54
CA ILE A 452 7.64 8.48 -7.29
C ILE A 452 6.18 8.75 -7.63
N SER A 453 5.36 7.71 -7.66
CA SER A 453 3.93 7.88 -7.89
C SER A 453 3.28 8.61 -6.70
N PRO A 454 2.19 9.36 -6.91
CA PRO A 454 1.39 9.86 -5.81
C PRO A 454 0.98 8.71 -4.88
N PRO A 455 0.94 8.88 -3.55
CA PRO A 455 0.36 7.89 -2.66
C PRO A 455 -1.11 7.59 -2.98
N PRO A 456 -2.00 8.59 -3.18
CA PRO A 456 -3.39 8.32 -3.50
C PRO A 456 -3.60 8.15 -5.01
N HIS A 457 -4.68 7.47 -5.35
CA HIS A 457 -5.34 7.70 -6.61
C HIS A 457 -6.09 9.03 -6.52
N HIS A 458 -5.78 10.01 -7.38
CA HIS A 458 -6.43 11.34 -7.32
C HIS A 458 -7.91 11.32 -7.79
N ASP A 459 -8.38 10.17 -8.26
CA ASP A 459 -9.76 9.86 -8.61
C ASP A 459 -10.40 8.83 -7.65
N ILE A 460 -9.81 8.62 -6.46
CA ILE A 460 -10.34 7.76 -5.40
C ILE A 460 -10.08 8.43 -4.04
N TYR A 461 -10.97 9.34 -3.64
CA TYR A 461 -10.93 9.97 -2.31
C TYR A 461 -11.97 9.38 -1.35
N SER A 462 -12.91 8.60 -1.87
CA SER A 462 -13.92 7.89 -1.08
C SER A 462 -14.32 6.57 -1.74
N ILE A 463 -15.31 5.88 -1.17
CA ILE A 463 -15.77 4.59 -1.70
C ILE A 463 -16.60 4.76 -2.99
N GLU A 464 -17.35 5.86 -3.09
CA GLU A 464 -18.12 6.22 -4.28
C GLU A 464 -17.20 6.59 -5.46
N ASP A 465 -16.03 7.19 -5.19
CA ASP A 465 -15.02 7.42 -6.23
C ASP A 465 -14.41 6.11 -6.74
N LEU A 466 -14.13 5.15 -5.84
CA LEU A 466 -13.69 3.82 -6.25
C LEU A 466 -14.77 3.15 -7.13
N ALA A 467 -16.03 3.23 -6.73
CA ALA A 467 -17.15 2.72 -7.52
C ALA A 467 -17.22 3.41 -8.89
N GLN A 468 -16.94 4.71 -8.96
CA GLN A 468 -16.87 5.45 -10.23
C GLN A 468 -15.72 4.96 -11.12
N LEU A 469 -14.52 4.71 -10.57
CA LEU A 469 -13.43 4.12 -11.37
C LEU A 469 -13.75 2.69 -11.83
N ILE A 470 -14.36 1.86 -10.98
CA ILE A 470 -14.82 0.52 -11.37
C ILE A 470 -15.80 0.64 -12.54
N PHE A 471 -16.74 1.59 -12.46
CA PHE A 471 -17.68 1.87 -13.53
C PHE A 471 -16.98 2.34 -14.81
N ASP A 472 -16.02 3.28 -14.74
CA ASP A 472 -15.23 3.73 -15.90
C ASP A 472 -14.53 2.55 -16.60
N LEU A 473 -13.93 1.64 -15.82
CA LEU A 473 -13.18 0.50 -16.34
C LEU A 473 -14.10 -0.56 -16.99
N LYS A 474 -15.28 -0.83 -16.38
CA LYS A 474 -16.29 -1.71 -16.98
C LYS A 474 -16.93 -1.08 -18.23
N GLN A 475 -17.04 0.24 -18.29
CA GLN A 475 -17.55 0.93 -19.49
C GLN A 475 -16.56 0.86 -20.65
N VAL A 476 -15.26 1.06 -20.42
CA VAL A 476 -14.26 0.95 -21.50
C VAL A 476 -14.07 -0.51 -21.94
N ASN A 477 -13.91 -1.44 -20.99
CA ASN A 477 -13.77 -2.87 -21.30
C ASN A 477 -14.82 -3.71 -20.55
N PRO A 478 -15.99 -3.96 -21.17
CA PRO A 478 -17.08 -4.71 -20.54
C PRO A 478 -16.80 -6.21 -20.35
N ASP A 479 -15.77 -6.74 -21.01
CA ASP A 479 -15.39 -8.17 -20.92
C ASP A 479 -14.44 -8.44 -19.75
N ALA A 480 -13.71 -7.41 -19.28
CA ALA A 480 -12.73 -7.57 -18.20
C ALA A 480 -13.38 -7.70 -16.81
N GLN A 481 -12.75 -8.47 -15.94
CA GLN A 481 -13.06 -8.47 -14.51
C GLN A 481 -12.29 -7.34 -13.81
N ILE A 482 -12.93 -6.68 -12.84
CA ILE A 482 -12.26 -5.62 -12.06
C ILE A 482 -11.81 -6.17 -10.71
N SER A 483 -10.50 -6.17 -10.48
CA SER A 483 -9.86 -6.55 -9.23
C SER A 483 -9.48 -5.31 -8.43
N VAL A 484 -9.69 -5.32 -7.11
CA VAL A 484 -9.19 -4.27 -6.21
C VAL A 484 -8.16 -4.87 -5.27
N LYS A 485 -6.93 -4.37 -5.33
CA LYS A 485 -5.82 -4.83 -4.49
C LYS A 485 -5.70 -3.99 -3.22
N LEU A 486 -6.02 -4.61 -2.10
CA LEU A 486 -5.93 -4.09 -0.73
C LEU A 486 -4.74 -4.74 0.00
N VAL A 487 -4.42 -4.23 1.18
CA VAL A 487 -3.45 -4.82 2.09
C VAL A 487 -4.17 -5.23 3.36
N SER A 488 -3.77 -6.35 3.94
CA SER A 488 -4.24 -6.81 5.25
C SER A 488 -3.90 -5.77 6.32
N GLU A 489 -4.93 -5.27 6.98
CA GLU A 489 -4.89 -4.40 8.17
C GLU A 489 -6.25 -4.52 8.89
N PRO A 490 -6.36 -4.08 10.16
CA PRO A 490 -7.65 -4.10 10.85
C PRO A 490 -8.71 -3.26 10.12
N GLY A 491 -9.90 -3.83 9.95
CA GLY A 491 -11.01 -3.16 9.26
C GLY A 491 -11.04 -3.39 7.74
N VAL A 492 -10.08 -4.14 7.18
CA VAL A 492 -10.06 -4.51 5.76
C VAL A 492 -11.33 -5.24 5.34
N GLY A 493 -11.95 -6.03 6.23
CA GLY A 493 -13.21 -6.70 5.93
C GLY A 493 -14.35 -5.72 5.69
N THR A 494 -14.43 -4.64 6.47
CA THR A 494 -15.38 -3.55 6.26
C THR A 494 -15.15 -2.88 4.90
N ILE A 495 -13.89 -2.58 4.58
CA ILE A 495 -13.52 -1.98 3.29
C ILE A 495 -13.91 -2.91 2.14
N ALA A 496 -13.65 -4.21 2.27
CA ALA A 496 -13.99 -5.21 1.26
C ALA A 496 -15.50 -5.28 0.97
N THR A 497 -16.36 -5.14 1.98
CA THR A 497 -17.82 -5.06 1.75
C THR A 497 -18.19 -3.81 0.93
N GLY A 498 -17.55 -2.66 1.18
CA GLY A 498 -17.71 -1.45 0.38
C GLY A 498 -17.25 -1.65 -1.06
N VAL A 499 -16.10 -2.30 -1.25
CA VAL A 499 -15.54 -2.62 -2.57
C VAL A 499 -16.48 -3.53 -3.36
N ALA A 500 -17.06 -4.55 -2.71
CA ALA A 500 -18.06 -5.42 -3.32
C ALA A 500 -19.34 -4.64 -3.71
N LYS A 501 -19.81 -3.73 -2.86
CA LYS A 501 -20.93 -2.81 -3.18
C LYS A 501 -20.59 -1.81 -4.30
N GLY A 502 -19.31 -1.48 -4.47
CA GLY A 502 -18.77 -0.73 -5.60
C GLY A 502 -18.62 -1.55 -6.90
N TYR A 503 -19.13 -2.78 -6.93
CA TYR A 503 -19.21 -3.66 -8.10
C TYR A 503 -17.87 -4.23 -8.58
N ALA A 504 -16.86 -4.35 -7.71
CA ALA A 504 -15.65 -5.11 -8.02
C ALA A 504 -15.97 -6.60 -8.19
N ASP A 505 -15.31 -7.27 -9.13
CA ASP A 505 -15.46 -8.71 -9.37
C ASP A 505 -14.47 -9.53 -8.54
N MET A 506 -13.34 -8.93 -8.17
CA MET A 506 -12.30 -9.59 -7.37
C MET A 506 -11.73 -8.65 -6.31
N ILE A 507 -11.34 -9.20 -5.17
CA ILE A 507 -10.59 -8.47 -4.12
C ILE A 507 -9.33 -9.25 -3.81
N THR A 508 -8.18 -8.57 -3.88
CA THR A 508 -6.88 -9.15 -3.49
C THR A 508 -6.50 -8.62 -2.10
N ILE A 509 -6.27 -9.52 -1.15
CA ILE A 509 -5.72 -9.20 0.17
C ILE A 509 -4.22 -9.53 0.17
N SER A 510 -3.40 -8.48 0.22
CA SER A 510 -1.94 -8.64 0.31
C SER A 510 -1.45 -8.66 1.75
N GLY A 511 -0.61 -9.64 2.10
CA GLY A 511 0.12 -9.66 3.37
C GLY A 511 1.29 -8.66 3.42
N TYR A 512 1.70 -8.28 4.64
CA TYR A 512 2.86 -7.41 4.90
C TYR A 512 4.18 -7.93 4.29
N ASP A 513 4.27 -9.25 4.09
CA ASP A 513 5.45 -9.97 3.60
C ASP A 513 5.57 -10.00 2.06
N GLY A 514 4.77 -9.19 1.36
CA GLY A 514 4.89 -8.95 -0.08
C GLY A 514 6.25 -8.38 -0.51
N GLY A 515 6.72 -8.74 -1.70
CA GLY A 515 7.97 -8.24 -2.28
C GLY A 515 7.89 -6.80 -2.82
N THR A 516 9.05 -6.16 -3.05
CA THR A 516 9.13 -4.86 -3.71
C THR A 516 10.49 -4.64 -4.39
N GLY A 517 10.50 -3.92 -5.51
CA GLY A 517 11.73 -3.48 -6.17
C GLY A 517 12.41 -2.30 -5.46
N ALA A 518 11.61 -1.42 -4.84
CA ALA A 518 12.09 -0.25 -4.09
C ALA A 518 11.01 0.23 -3.09
N SER A 519 11.41 0.37 -1.83
CA SER A 519 10.55 0.85 -0.73
C SER A 519 11.41 1.36 0.43
N PRO A 520 10.94 2.35 1.23
CA PRO A 520 11.55 2.67 2.51
C PRO A 520 11.59 1.44 3.43
N LEU A 521 12.70 1.25 4.13
CA LEU A 521 12.87 0.11 5.04
C LEU A 521 11.84 0.11 6.18
N SER A 522 11.44 1.30 6.66
CA SER A 522 10.41 1.44 7.69
C SER A 522 9.08 0.82 7.24
N SER A 523 8.70 0.99 5.98
CA SER A 523 7.44 0.47 5.47
C SER A 523 7.48 -1.04 5.25
N VAL A 524 8.61 -1.57 4.79
CA VAL A 524 8.83 -3.02 4.63
C VAL A 524 8.78 -3.77 5.97
N LYS A 525 9.09 -3.09 7.08
CA LYS A 525 9.19 -3.71 8.41
C LYS A 525 8.01 -3.43 9.33
N TYR A 526 7.30 -2.32 9.15
CA TYR A 526 6.35 -1.83 10.15
C TYR A 526 4.96 -1.49 9.59
N ALA A 527 4.66 -1.79 8.32
CA ALA A 527 3.37 -1.47 7.73
C ALA A 527 2.72 -2.69 7.06
N GLY A 528 1.41 -2.84 7.30
CA GLY A 528 0.63 -4.01 6.89
C GLY A 528 0.66 -5.13 7.94
N SER A 529 -0.30 -6.03 7.83
CA SER A 529 -0.51 -7.17 8.75
C SER A 529 -0.38 -8.51 8.02
N PRO A 530 -0.25 -9.64 8.73
CA PRO A 530 -0.31 -10.98 8.14
C PRO A 530 -1.55 -11.16 7.28
N TRP A 531 -1.43 -11.82 6.13
CA TRP A 531 -2.58 -12.02 5.25
C TRP A 531 -3.60 -12.97 5.86
N GLU A 532 -3.19 -13.88 6.75
CA GLU A 532 -4.07 -14.82 7.44
C GLU A 532 -5.19 -14.06 8.18
N LEU A 533 -4.83 -12.98 8.88
CA LEU A 533 -5.76 -12.12 9.60
C LEU A 533 -6.70 -11.34 8.66
N GLY A 534 -6.14 -10.68 7.64
CA GLY A 534 -6.94 -9.88 6.72
C GLY A 534 -7.85 -10.72 5.82
N LEU A 535 -7.41 -11.93 5.45
CA LEU A 535 -8.15 -12.85 4.60
C LEU A 535 -9.39 -13.38 5.32
N ILE A 536 -9.23 -13.89 6.54
CA ILE A 536 -10.37 -14.42 7.30
C ILE A 536 -11.37 -13.33 7.66
N GLU A 537 -10.89 -12.13 8.06
CA GLU A 537 -11.75 -10.97 8.32
C GLU A 537 -12.55 -10.59 7.07
N THR A 538 -11.90 -10.57 5.90
CA THR A 538 -12.54 -10.27 4.62
C THR A 538 -13.55 -11.33 4.22
N HIS A 539 -13.19 -12.60 4.34
CA HIS A 539 -14.08 -13.72 4.03
C HIS A 539 -15.35 -13.65 4.86
N ASN A 540 -15.21 -13.55 6.19
CA ASN A 540 -16.33 -13.54 7.12
C ASN A 540 -17.23 -12.33 6.90
N ALA A 541 -16.65 -11.13 6.80
CA ALA A 541 -17.42 -9.91 6.57
C ALA A 541 -18.23 -9.95 5.26
N LEU A 542 -17.66 -10.50 4.18
CA LEU A 542 -18.38 -10.64 2.91
C LEU A 542 -19.48 -11.69 2.96
N VAL A 543 -19.28 -12.80 3.67
CA VAL A 543 -20.29 -13.85 3.83
C VAL A 543 -21.48 -13.31 4.61
N GLU A 544 -21.23 -12.75 5.79
CA GLU A 544 -22.25 -12.25 6.72
C GLU A 544 -23.08 -11.10 6.12
N ASN A 545 -22.49 -10.30 5.23
CA ASN A 545 -23.20 -9.24 4.51
C ASN A 545 -23.89 -9.70 3.22
N GLY A 546 -23.88 -11.00 2.89
CA GLY A 546 -24.53 -11.53 1.69
C GLY A 546 -23.86 -11.11 0.38
N LEU A 547 -22.54 -10.86 0.38
CA LEU A 547 -21.79 -10.33 -0.77
C LEU A 547 -20.75 -11.31 -1.32
N ARG A 548 -20.35 -12.32 -0.55
CA ARG A 548 -19.24 -13.24 -0.89
C ARG A 548 -19.41 -13.98 -2.22
N HIS A 549 -20.64 -14.34 -2.58
CA HIS A 549 -20.96 -15.02 -3.84
C HIS A 549 -20.73 -14.16 -5.10
N LYS A 550 -20.59 -12.84 -4.96
CA LYS A 550 -20.38 -11.90 -6.09
C LYS A 550 -18.91 -11.59 -6.36
N VAL A 551 -18.02 -11.89 -5.44
CA VAL A 551 -16.62 -11.46 -5.50
C VAL A 551 -15.69 -12.63 -5.32
N ARG A 552 -14.69 -12.76 -6.20
CA ARG A 552 -13.58 -13.71 -6.02
C ARG A 552 -12.54 -13.14 -5.07
N LEU A 553 -12.19 -13.89 -4.02
CA LEU A 553 -11.09 -13.51 -3.13
C LEU A 553 -9.74 -14.04 -3.63
N GLN A 554 -8.77 -13.16 -3.71
CA GLN A 554 -7.38 -13.47 -4.00
C GLN A 554 -6.52 -13.14 -2.78
N VAL A 555 -5.48 -13.94 -2.55
CA VAL A 555 -4.45 -13.63 -1.56
C VAL A 555 -3.06 -13.63 -2.19
N ASP A 556 -2.20 -12.72 -1.76
CA ASP A 556 -0.76 -12.77 -2.00
C ASP A 556 0.02 -12.32 -0.75
N GLY A 557 1.34 -12.53 -0.76
CA GLY A 557 2.20 -12.27 0.41
C GLY A 557 2.90 -13.53 0.86
N GLY A 558 4.19 -13.65 0.53
CA GLY A 558 5.03 -14.77 0.96
C GLY A 558 4.57 -16.19 0.55
N MET A 559 3.63 -16.35 -0.37
CA MET A 559 3.17 -17.64 -0.92
C MET A 559 4.32 -18.36 -1.64
N LYS A 560 4.56 -19.63 -1.29
CA LYS A 560 5.74 -20.41 -1.73
C LYS A 560 5.43 -21.83 -2.18
N THR A 561 4.52 -22.53 -1.51
CA THR A 561 4.27 -23.99 -1.70
C THR A 561 2.79 -24.29 -1.90
N GLY A 562 2.48 -25.55 -2.25
CA GLY A 562 1.10 -26.04 -2.32
C GLY A 562 0.39 -26.03 -0.96
N LEU A 563 1.13 -26.24 0.15
CA LEU A 563 0.56 -26.13 1.50
C LEU A 563 0.06 -24.71 1.81
N ASP A 564 0.78 -23.67 1.37
CA ASP A 564 0.32 -22.29 1.51
C ASP A 564 -1.03 -22.08 0.78
N ILE A 565 -1.20 -22.65 -0.42
CA ILE A 565 -2.45 -22.58 -1.20
C ILE A 565 -3.60 -23.23 -0.43
N VAL A 566 -3.39 -24.43 0.10
CA VAL A 566 -4.42 -25.18 0.82
C VAL A 566 -4.89 -24.43 2.06
N LYS A 567 -3.94 -23.93 2.88
CA LYS A 567 -4.27 -23.13 4.07
C LYS A 567 -5.00 -21.84 3.70
N ALA A 568 -4.54 -21.14 2.66
CA ALA A 568 -5.21 -19.94 2.17
C ALA A 568 -6.62 -20.23 1.62
N ALA A 569 -6.82 -21.34 0.91
CA ALA A 569 -8.13 -21.76 0.42
C ALA A 569 -9.09 -22.00 1.58
N ILE A 570 -8.65 -22.75 2.60
CA ILE A 570 -9.42 -23.01 3.82
C ILE A 570 -9.84 -21.70 4.51
N LEU A 571 -8.94 -20.73 4.62
CA LEU A 571 -9.21 -19.40 5.18
C LEU A 571 -10.07 -18.49 4.28
N GLY A 572 -10.43 -18.94 3.07
CA GLY A 572 -11.45 -18.29 2.25
C GLY A 572 -11.00 -17.79 0.87
N ALA A 573 -9.73 -17.98 0.48
CA ALA A 573 -9.20 -17.55 -0.82
C ALA A 573 -9.62 -18.49 -1.97
N GLU A 574 -9.76 -17.93 -3.16
CA GLU A 574 -10.10 -18.66 -4.39
C GLU A 574 -9.01 -18.61 -5.46
N SER A 575 -8.08 -17.66 -5.30
CA SER A 575 -6.98 -17.39 -6.23
C SER A 575 -5.77 -16.88 -5.46
N PHE A 576 -4.57 -17.06 -6.04
CA PHE A 576 -3.30 -16.99 -5.32
C PHE A 576 -2.25 -16.28 -6.17
N GLY A 577 -1.68 -15.20 -5.64
CA GLY A 577 -0.65 -14.42 -6.29
C GLY A 577 0.76 -14.80 -5.84
N PHE A 578 1.69 -14.96 -6.79
CA PHE A 578 3.07 -15.38 -6.54
C PHE A 578 4.06 -14.37 -7.14
N GLY A 579 4.78 -13.66 -6.28
CA GLY A 579 5.81 -12.69 -6.71
C GLY A 579 7.22 -13.25 -6.62
N THR A 580 7.73 -13.38 -5.38
CA THR A 580 9.15 -13.68 -5.13
C THR A 580 9.58 -15.06 -5.61
N ALA A 581 8.77 -16.11 -5.38
CA ALA A 581 9.14 -17.46 -5.77
C ALA A 581 9.30 -17.60 -7.31
N PRO A 582 8.38 -17.13 -8.17
CA PRO A 582 8.61 -17.11 -9.61
C PRO A 582 9.85 -16.32 -10.05
N LEU A 583 10.21 -15.22 -9.37
CA LEU A 583 11.46 -14.51 -9.66
C LEU A 583 12.70 -15.32 -9.28
N ILE A 584 12.66 -16.08 -8.19
CA ILE A 584 13.73 -17.01 -7.80
C ILE A 584 13.83 -18.13 -8.83
N SER A 585 12.69 -18.64 -9.32
CA SER A 585 12.64 -19.61 -10.41
C SER A 585 13.31 -19.10 -11.68
N LEU A 586 13.23 -17.79 -11.97
CA LEU A 586 13.95 -17.17 -13.09
C LEU A 586 15.41 -16.79 -12.79
N GLY A 587 15.92 -17.09 -11.59
CA GLY A 587 17.33 -16.91 -11.24
C GLY A 587 17.62 -15.81 -10.22
N CYS A 588 16.62 -15.20 -9.57
CA CYS A 588 16.87 -14.26 -8.47
C CYS A 588 17.60 -14.96 -7.30
N LYS A 589 18.71 -14.35 -6.84
CA LYS A 589 19.48 -14.82 -5.65
C LYS A 589 19.09 -14.13 -4.34
N TYR A 590 18.00 -13.37 -4.34
CA TYR A 590 17.46 -12.66 -3.17
C TYR A 590 18.45 -11.72 -2.43
N LEU A 591 19.35 -11.07 -3.18
CA LEU A 591 20.41 -10.19 -2.65
C LEU A 591 19.91 -8.83 -2.10
N ARG A 592 18.64 -8.48 -2.35
CA ARG A 592 17.99 -7.22 -1.92
C ARG A 592 18.72 -5.95 -2.41
N ILE A 593 19.15 -5.96 -3.67
CA ILE A 593 19.79 -4.85 -4.38
C ILE A 593 18.97 -4.35 -5.59
N CYS A 594 17.69 -4.72 -5.66
CA CYS A 594 16.80 -4.43 -6.80
C CYS A 594 16.70 -2.93 -7.15
N HIS A 595 16.82 -2.07 -6.14
CA HIS A 595 16.74 -0.61 -6.23
C HIS A 595 18.04 0.05 -6.72
N LEU A 596 19.16 -0.69 -6.77
CA LEU A 596 20.48 -0.17 -7.14
C LEU A 596 20.82 -0.39 -8.62
N ASN A 597 19.93 -1.04 -9.38
CA ASN A 597 20.11 -1.39 -10.79
C ASN A 597 21.32 -2.29 -11.09
N ASN A 598 21.94 -2.90 -10.08
CA ASN A 598 23.11 -3.77 -10.21
C ASN A 598 22.77 -5.24 -9.94
N CYS A 599 21.58 -5.69 -10.35
CA CYS A 599 21.13 -7.06 -10.14
C CYS A 599 22.10 -8.06 -10.82
N ALA A 600 22.80 -8.86 -10.01
CA ALA A 600 23.83 -9.79 -10.46
C ALA A 600 23.33 -10.95 -11.36
N THR A 601 22.01 -11.07 -11.57
CA THR A 601 21.39 -12.12 -12.38
C THR A 601 20.48 -11.58 -13.48
N GLY A 602 20.54 -10.27 -13.77
CA GLY A 602 19.78 -9.67 -14.87
C GLY A 602 18.25 -9.61 -14.65
N VAL A 603 17.74 -9.95 -13.46
CA VAL A 603 16.29 -9.99 -13.15
C VAL A 603 15.71 -8.61 -12.85
N ALA A 604 16.30 -7.88 -11.91
CA ALA A 604 15.76 -6.61 -11.40
C ALA A 604 16.64 -5.41 -11.76
N THR A 605 17.00 -5.30 -13.04
CA THR A 605 17.88 -4.24 -13.58
C THR A 605 17.44 -3.83 -14.99
N GLN A 606 17.76 -2.59 -15.35
CA GLN A 606 17.65 -2.05 -16.71
C GLN A 606 19.02 -1.88 -17.38
N ASP A 607 20.11 -2.23 -16.69
CA ASP A 607 21.45 -2.26 -17.26
C ASP A 607 21.53 -3.35 -18.35
N GLU A 608 21.87 -2.93 -19.57
CA GLU A 608 21.86 -3.81 -20.74
C GLU A 608 22.91 -4.92 -20.65
N THR A 609 24.09 -4.63 -20.10
CA THR A 609 25.17 -5.62 -19.93
C THR A 609 24.74 -6.68 -18.92
N LEU A 610 24.18 -6.29 -17.77
CA LEU A 610 23.72 -7.25 -16.77
C LEU A 610 22.56 -8.10 -17.27
N ARG A 611 21.64 -7.51 -18.05
CA ARG A 611 20.53 -8.25 -18.68
C ARG A 611 21.05 -9.27 -19.68
N ARG A 612 21.85 -8.82 -20.66
CA ARG A 612 22.37 -9.67 -21.74
C ARG A 612 23.26 -10.79 -21.22
N ASP A 613 24.17 -10.48 -20.32
CA ASP A 613 25.24 -11.41 -19.96
C ASP A 613 24.83 -12.35 -18.81
N HIS A 614 23.93 -11.91 -17.92
CA HIS A 614 23.58 -12.66 -16.70
C HIS A 614 22.13 -13.14 -16.58
N PHE A 615 21.17 -12.62 -17.35
CA PHE A 615 19.82 -13.21 -17.33
C PHE A 615 19.83 -14.56 -18.05
N LYS A 616 19.41 -15.62 -17.34
CA LYS A 616 19.34 -17.01 -17.83
C LYS A 616 17.99 -17.67 -17.56
N GLY A 617 16.99 -16.89 -17.12
CA GLY A 617 15.66 -17.39 -16.81
C GLY A 617 14.90 -17.76 -18.07
N LEU A 618 14.30 -18.95 -18.09
CA LEU A 618 13.45 -19.42 -19.19
C LEU A 618 11.99 -19.53 -18.72
N PRO A 619 11.00 -19.27 -19.59
CA PRO A 619 9.58 -19.47 -19.25
C PRO A 619 9.30 -20.86 -18.65
N GLU A 620 9.95 -21.90 -19.17
CA GLU A 620 9.81 -23.29 -18.75
C GLU A 620 10.20 -23.48 -17.27
N MET A 621 11.16 -22.72 -16.76
CA MET A 621 11.54 -22.78 -15.34
C MET A 621 10.43 -22.25 -14.44
N ALA A 622 9.78 -21.15 -14.83
CA ALA A 622 8.62 -20.64 -14.11
C ALA A 622 7.42 -21.61 -14.25
N MET A 623 7.23 -22.22 -15.43
CA MET A 623 6.20 -23.23 -15.63
C MET A 623 6.41 -24.45 -14.72
N ASN A 624 7.64 -24.94 -14.60
CA ASN A 624 7.99 -26.04 -13.70
C ASN A 624 7.62 -25.71 -12.26
N TYR A 625 7.91 -24.50 -11.78
CA TYR A 625 7.50 -24.07 -10.43
C TYR A 625 6.00 -24.18 -10.22
N PHE A 626 5.19 -23.63 -11.12
CA PHE A 626 3.73 -23.69 -10.99
C PHE A 626 3.18 -25.11 -11.12
N ARG A 627 3.76 -25.96 -11.97
CA ARG A 627 3.42 -27.39 -12.04
C ARG A 627 3.67 -28.06 -10.70
N PHE A 628 4.87 -27.91 -10.13
CA PHE A 628 5.20 -28.52 -8.84
C PHE A 628 4.27 -28.08 -7.71
N VAL A 629 4.01 -26.77 -7.60
CA VAL A 629 3.08 -26.22 -6.62
C VAL A 629 1.67 -26.79 -6.82
N THR A 630 1.24 -26.97 -8.07
CA THR A 630 -0.05 -27.59 -8.39
C THR A 630 -0.08 -29.06 -7.98
N THR A 631 0.94 -29.84 -8.35
CA THR A 631 1.05 -31.25 -7.97
C THR A 631 1.04 -31.41 -6.45
N GLU A 632 1.78 -30.59 -5.72
CA GLU A 632 1.77 -30.59 -4.24
C GLU A 632 0.38 -30.22 -3.69
N THR A 633 -0.28 -29.21 -4.26
CA THR A 633 -1.64 -28.83 -3.88
C THR A 633 -2.60 -30.01 -4.06
N ARG A 634 -2.54 -30.71 -5.20
CA ARG A 634 -3.38 -31.89 -5.47
C ARG A 634 -3.09 -33.03 -4.49
N GLN A 635 -1.83 -33.24 -4.11
CA GLN A 635 -1.44 -34.22 -3.09
C GLN A 635 -2.05 -33.90 -1.73
N TRP A 636 -2.03 -32.63 -1.31
CA TRP A 636 -2.69 -32.20 -0.08
C TRP A 636 -4.21 -32.37 -0.12
N LEU A 637 -4.85 -32.03 -1.24
CA LEU A 637 -6.29 -32.26 -1.47
C LEU A 637 -6.65 -33.75 -1.33
N ALA A 638 -5.86 -34.62 -1.95
CA ALA A 638 -6.03 -36.07 -1.86
C ALA A 638 -5.96 -36.57 -0.41
N GLN A 639 -4.94 -36.12 0.33
CA GLN A 639 -4.78 -36.45 1.76
C GLN A 639 -5.93 -35.93 2.62
N LEU A 640 -6.48 -34.77 2.30
CA LEU A 640 -7.66 -34.19 2.97
C LEU A 640 -8.98 -34.85 2.55
N GLY A 641 -8.98 -35.77 1.59
CA GLY A 641 -10.18 -36.40 1.07
C GLY A 641 -11.06 -35.46 0.24
N VAL A 642 -10.49 -34.42 -0.36
CA VAL A 642 -11.22 -33.36 -1.08
C VAL A 642 -10.86 -33.36 -2.56
N ALA A 643 -11.84 -33.56 -3.43
CA ALA A 643 -11.62 -33.67 -4.88
C ALA A 643 -11.43 -32.33 -5.60
N ARG A 644 -12.01 -31.24 -5.09
CA ARG A 644 -11.97 -29.91 -5.74
C ARG A 644 -11.53 -28.84 -4.76
N LEU A 645 -10.68 -27.92 -5.22
CA LEU A 645 -10.16 -26.81 -4.43
C LEU A 645 -11.27 -25.90 -3.87
N THR A 646 -12.37 -25.73 -4.61
CA THR A 646 -13.53 -24.95 -4.14
C THR A 646 -14.19 -25.53 -2.89
N ASP A 647 -14.08 -26.84 -2.70
CA ASP A 647 -14.69 -27.53 -1.57
C ASP A 647 -13.90 -27.33 -0.27
N LEU A 648 -12.68 -26.78 -0.35
CA LEU A 648 -11.91 -26.32 0.82
C LEU A 648 -12.35 -24.94 1.31
N ILE A 649 -13.03 -24.14 0.49
CA ILE A 649 -13.12 -22.70 0.75
C ILE A 649 -14.03 -22.41 1.96
N GLY A 650 -13.44 -21.81 3.00
CA GLY A 650 -14.11 -21.53 4.26
C GLY A 650 -14.20 -22.74 5.21
N ARG A 651 -13.60 -23.90 4.87
CA ARG A 651 -13.61 -25.12 5.69
C ARG A 651 -12.58 -25.09 6.82
N VAL A 652 -12.64 -24.07 7.66
CA VAL A 652 -11.71 -23.89 8.80
C VAL A 652 -11.76 -25.03 9.82
N ASP A 653 -12.78 -25.90 9.75
CA ASP A 653 -12.84 -27.16 10.49
C ASP A 653 -11.73 -28.16 10.13
N LEU A 654 -11.11 -28.00 8.94
CA LEU A 654 -9.96 -28.80 8.49
C LEU A 654 -8.62 -28.28 9.02
N LEU A 655 -8.62 -27.24 9.85
CA LEU A 655 -7.44 -26.71 10.51
C LEU A 655 -7.48 -26.95 12.01
N GLU A 656 -6.29 -27.07 12.59
CA GLU A 656 -6.08 -27.06 14.03
C GLU A 656 -4.89 -26.20 14.41
N ILE A 657 -5.00 -25.56 15.57
CA ILE A 657 -3.89 -24.77 16.12
C ILE A 657 -2.94 -25.74 16.81
N VAL A 658 -1.67 -25.73 16.41
CA VAL A 658 -0.62 -26.50 17.08
C VAL A 658 0.03 -25.68 18.19
N GLU A 659 0.56 -26.38 19.19
CA GLU A 659 1.25 -25.75 20.31
C GLU A 659 2.55 -25.06 19.84
N GLY A 660 2.81 -23.86 20.39
CA GLY A 660 4.02 -23.11 20.09
C GLY A 660 5.30 -23.76 20.61
N GLU A 661 6.40 -23.58 19.87
CA GLU A 661 7.72 -24.14 20.20
C GLU A 661 8.37 -23.42 21.40
N ASN A 662 8.07 -22.13 21.62
CA ASN A 662 8.58 -21.34 22.74
C ASN A 662 7.49 -20.69 23.63
N ASP A 663 7.89 -20.17 24.78
CA ASP A 663 6.98 -19.60 25.79
C ASP A 663 6.09 -18.48 25.25
N LYS A 664 6.59 -17.66 24.32
CA LYS A 664 5.81 -16.57 23.71
C LYS A 664 4.82 -17.09 22.69
N GLN A 665 5.22 -18.07 21.87
CA GLN A 665 4.33 -18.71 20.89
C GLN A 665 3.20 -19.48 21.58
N ARG A 666 3.48 -20.17 22.70
CA ARG A 666 2.44 -20.87 23.50
C ARG A 666 1.36 -19.95 24.09
N LYS A 667 1.63 -18.64 24.14
CA LYS A 667 0.68 -17.63 24.63
C LYS A 667 -0.14 -16.98 23.51
N LEU A 668 0.12 -17.33 22.24
CA LEU A 668 -0.65 -16.80 21.13
C LEU A 668 -2.06 -17.40 21.15
N VAL A 669 -3.07 -16.54 21.09
CA VAL A 669 -4.49 -16.93 20.96
C VAL A 669 -4.88 -16.74 19.50
N LEU A 670 -5.21 -17.84 18.82
CA LEU A 670 -5.43 -17.88 17.37
C LEU A 670 -6.84 -18.38 16.99
N ASP A 671 -7.69 -18.65 17.97
CA ASP A 671 -9.03 -19.23 17.80
C ASP A 671 -9.91 -18.45 16.81
N ASP A 672 -9.75 -17.12 16.79
CA ASP A 672 -10.48 -16.23 15.88
C ASP A 672 -10.18 -16.49 14.40
N LEU A 673 -9.02 -17.10 14.07
CA LEU A 673 -8.69 -17.53 12.70
C LEU A 673 -9.55 -18.73 12.24
N LEU A 674 -10.14 -19.47 13.18
CA LEU A 674 -10.93 -20.68 12.92
C LEU A 674 -12.44 -20.45 13.10
N LEU A 675 -12.89 -19.20 13.19
CA LEU A 675 -14.31 -18.86 13.28
C LEU A 675 -15.01 -19.04 11.93
N GLN A 676 -16.10 -19.82 11.94
CA GLN A 676 -16.98 -19.99 10.78
C GLN A 676 -18.05 -18.88 10.72
N PRO A 677 -18.22 -18.20 9.58
CA PRO A 677 -19.27 -17.21 9.42
C PRO A 677 -20.65 -17.88 9.23
N SER A 678 -21.71 -17.20 9.65
CA SER A 678 -23.08 -17.60 9.31
C SER A 678 -23.38 -17.22 7.86
N VAL A 679 -23.79 -18.19 7.03
CA VAL A 679 -24.12 -17.96 5.61
C VAL A 679 -25.58 -17.54 5.47
N PRO A 680 -25.88 -16.28 5.06
CA PRO A 680 -27.25 -15.85 4.83
C PRO A 680 -27.89 -16.53 3.60
N GLU A 681 -29.22 -16.59 3.55
CA GLU A 681 -29.95 -17.10 2.38
C GLU A 681 -29.59 -16.34 1.10
N GLY A 682 -29.34 -17.07 0.01
CA GLY A 682 -28.92 -16.49 -1.27
C GLY A 682 -27.44 -16.08 -1.33
N SER A 683 -26.65 -16.33 -0.28
CA SER A 683 -25.20 -16.17 -0.27
C SER A 683 -24.46 -17.51 -0.40
N ALA A 684 -23.13 -17.47 -0.50
CA ALA A 684 -22.26 -18.63 -0.58
C ALA A 684 -20.89 -18.31 0.04
N LEU A 685 -20.07 -19.33 0.29
CA LEU A 685 -18.70 -19.18 0.82
C LEU A 685 -17.70 -18.73 -0.24
N PHE A 686 -18.03 -18.83 -1.52
CA PHE A 686 -17.14 -18.51 -2.63
C PHE A 686 -17.90 -17.90 -3.82
N ASN A 687 -17.17 -17.37 -4.81
CA ASN A 687 -17.75 -16.67 -5.95
C ASN A 687 -18.54 -17.62 -6.87
N GLN A 688 -19.75 -17.20 -7.24
CA GLN A 688 -20.64 -17.95 -8.14
C GLN A 688 -21.14 -17.11 -9.32
N ILE A 689 -21.24 -15.79 -9.14
CA ILE A 689 -21.76 -14.87 -10.16
C ILE A 689 -20.83 -13.66 -10.35
N ARG A 690 -20.95 -13.00 -11.51
CA ARG A 690 -20.26 -11.73 -11.78
C ARG A 690 -20.97 -10.58 -11.07
N ASN A 691 -20.21 -9.59 -10.61
CA ASN A 691 -20.75 -8.46 -9.87
C ASN A 691 -21.14 -7.31 -10.81
N GLU A 692 -22.27 -7.46 -11.49
CA GLU A 692 -22.71 -6.47 -12.46
C GLU A 692 -23.22 -5.18 -11.78
N PRO A 693 -22.82 -3.98 -12.27
CA PRO A 693 -23.34 -2.72 -11.78
C PRO A 693 -24.85 -2.58 -11.96
N HIS A 694 -25.51 -1.92 -11.01
CA HIS A 694 -26.93 -1.59 -11.13
C HIS A 694 -27.22 -0.66 -12.31
N ASP A 695 -26.35 0.33 -12.53
CA ASP A 695 -26.41 1.19 -13.71
C ASP A 695 -25.63 0.53 -14.86
N PRO A 696 -26.28 0.17 -16.00
CA PRO A 696 -25.59 -0.42 -17.13
C PRO A 696 -24.83 0.61 -18.00
N GLY A 697 -25.00 1.91 -17.76
CA GLY A 697 -24.48 2.98 -18.62
C GLY A 697 -25.26 3.11 -19.92
N LYS A 698 -26.58 3.33 -19.81
CA LYS A 698 -27.51 3.36 -20.96
C LYS A 698 -27.06 4.26 -22.10
N LEU A 699 -26.59 5.47 -21.80
CA LEU A 699 -26.11 6.40 -22.82
C LEU A 699 -24.87 5.84 -23.55
N ASN A 700 -23.93 5.20 -22.85
CA ASN A 700 -22.77 4.60 -23.50
C ASN A 700 -23.16 3.45 -24.44
N LEU A 701 -24.18 2.65 -24.07
CA LEU A 701 -24.74 1.62 -24.95
C LEU A 701 -25.38 2.23 -26.19
N GLU A 702 -26.17 3.29 -26.02
CA GLU A 702 -26.81 4.03 -27.11
C GLU A 702 -25.78 4.64 -28.07
N LEU A 703 -24.69 5.22 -27.56
CA LEU A 703 -23.61 5.75 -28.39
C LEU A 703 -22.93 4.66 -29.23
N VAL A 704 -22.74 3.47 -28.67
CA VAL A 704 -22.19 2.32 -29.41
C VAL A 704 -23.19 1.81 -30.44
N GLU A 705 -24.48 1.72 -30.11
CA GLU A 705 -25.52 1.31 -31.06
C GLU A 705 -25.60 2.26 -32.27
N ARG A 706 -25.57 3.57 -32.02
CA ARG A 706 -25.69 4.59 -33.07
C ARG A 706 -24.42 4.76 -33.89
N TYR A 707 -23.24 4.70 -33.26
CA TYR A 707 -21.99 5.12 -33.89
C TYR A 707 -20.89 4.05 -33.91
N GLY A 708 -21.12 2.88 -33.31
CA GLY A 708 -20.13 1.79 -33.26
C GLY A 708 -19.72 1.29 -34.63
N ASP A 709 -20.68 1.19 -35.55
CA ASP A 709 -20.42 0.84 -36.95
C ASP A 709 -19.49 1.86 -37.65
N SER A 710 -19.69 3.15 -37.37
CA SER A 710 -18.86 4.22 -37.91
C SER A 710 -17.45 4.20 -37.32
N ALA A 711 -17.34 3.88 -36.02
CA ALA A 711 -16.06 3.68 -35.34
C ALA A 711 -15.28 2.51 -35.94
N ILE A 712 -15.91 1.35 -36.12
CA ILE A 712 -15.26 0.13 -36.67
C ILE A 712 -14.82 0.32 -38.13
N LYS A 713 -15.63 1.00 -38.94
CA LYS A 713 -15.36 1.21 -40.38
C LYS A 713 -14.46 2.42 -40.64
N LYS A 714 -14.08 3.20 -39.61
CA LYS A 714 -13.40 4.50 -39.72
C LYS A 714 -14.07 5.45 -40.70
N SER A 715 -15.40 5.51 -40.72
CA SER A 715 -16.14 6.38 -41.65
C SER A 715 -16.34 7.80 -41.12
N GLY A 716 -15.98 8.08 -39.87
CA GLY A 716 -16.28 9.32 -39.18
C GLY A 716 -17.80 9.52 -39.00
N GLY A 717 -18.21 10.75 -38.69
CA GLY A 717 -19.63 11.11 -38.63
C GLY A 717 -19.94 12.31 -37.73
N GLN A 718 -21.22 12.68 -37.67
CA GLN A 718 -21.73 13.67 -36.74
C GLN A 718 -22.97 13.13 -36.00
N GLY A 719 -23.10 13.46 -34.73
CA GLY A 719 -24.19 13.04 -33.87
C GLY A 719 -24.63 14.11 -32.88
N TYR A 720 -25.81 13.94 -32.31
CA TYR A 720 -26.33 14.80 -31.25
C TYR A 720 -27.01 13.99 -30.14
N VAL A 721 -26.74 14.32 -28.88
CA VAL A 721 -27.39 13.72 -27.69
C VAL A 721 -27.63 14.75 -26.58
N VAL A 722 -28.61 14.51 -25.72
CA VAL A 722 -28.84 15.29 -24.49
C VAL A 722 -28.26 14.51 -23.32
N VAL A 723 -27.57 15.19 -22.42
CA VAL A 723 -26.87 14.58 -21.28
C VAL A 723 -27.31 15.16 -19.94
N ARG A 724 -27.22 14.36 -18.89
CA ARG A 724 -27.51 14.75 -17.50
C ARG A 724 -26.38 14.30 -16.59
N ASN A 725 -26.32 14.86 -15.39
CA ASN A 725 -25.28 14.52 -14.41
C ASN A 725 -25.27 13.02 -14.02
N THR A 726 -26.37 12.31 -14.25
CA THR A 726 -26.50 10.86 -14.06
C THR A 726 -25.82 10.04 -15.16
N ASP A 727 -25.58 10.64 -16.33
CA ASP A 727 -24.87 10.01 -17.45
C ASP A 727 -23.36 10.13 -17.22
N ARG A 728 -22.76 9.02 -16.79
CA ARG A 728 -21.35 8.96 -16.35
C ARG A 728 -20.49 8.23 -17.38
N SER A 729 -19.19 8.53 -17.37
CA SER A 729 -18.19 7.89 -18.23
C SER A 729 -18.53 7.98 -19.72
N ILE A 730 -19.14 9.09 -20.15
CA ILE A 730 -19.64 9.28 -21.51
C ILE A 730 -18.48 9.17 -22.50
N GLY A 731 -18.59 8.26 -23.46
CA GLY A 731 -17.60 8.04 -24.51
C GLY A 731 -16.63 6.89 -24.22
N ALA A 732 -16.61 6.34 -23.00
CA ALA A 732 -15.70 5.27 -22.60
C ALA A 732 -15.88 4.00 -23.47
N ARG A 733 -17.13 3.55 -23.64
CA ARG A 733 -17.44 2.31 -24.36
C ARG A 733 -17.14 2.40 -25.85
N LEU A 734 -17.43 3.56 -26.44
CA LEU A 734 -17.09 3.85 -27.83
C LEU A 734 -15.57 3.94 -28.02
N SER A 735 -14.85 4.54 -27.07
CA SER A 735 -13.39 4.59 -27.10
C SER A 735 -12.74 3.22 -26.94
N GLY A 736 -13.29 2.36 -26.08
CA GLY A 736 -12.87 0.96 -25.97
C GLY A 736 -13.08 0.18 -27.27
N LEU A 737 -14.21 0.39 -27.96
CA LEU A 737 -14.46 -0.19 -29.28
C LEU A 737 -13.42 0.29 -30.31
N ILE A 738 -13.18 1.61 -30.40
CA ILE A 738 -12.16 2.19 -31.29
C ILE A 738 -10.79 1.59 -30.98
N ALA A 739 -10.40 1.54 -29.71
CA ALA A 739 -9.09 1.05 -29.29
C ALA A 739 -8.90 -0.45 -29.55
N ARG A 740 -9.96 -1.26 -29.40
CA ARG A 740 -9.95 -2.69 -29.73
C ARG A 740 -9.69 -2.89 -31.24
N THR A 741 -10.32 -2.10 -32.09
CA THR A 741 -10.27 -2.29 -33.55
C THR A 741 -9.07 -1.58 -34.19
N HIS A 742 -8.65 -0.43 -33.65
CA HIS A 742 -7.72 0.49 -34.33
C HIS A 742 -6.56 0.95 -33.45
N GLY A 743 -6.49 0.51 -32.19
CA GLY A 743 -5.56 1.05 -31.19
C GLY A 743 -5.90 2.49 -30.79
N ASP A 744 -5.04 3.09 -29.96
CA ASP A 744 -5.36 4.38 -29.31
C ASP A 744 -5.58 5.55 -30.28
N ARG A 745 -4.93 5.52 -31.45
CA ARG A 745 -4.86 6.66 -32.39
C ARG A 745 -5.22 6.33 -33.83
N GLY A 746 -5.66 5.10 -34.10
CA GLY A 746 -5.87 4.64 -35.47
C GLY A 746 -7.03 5.29 -36.21
N MET A 747 -7.84 6.13 -35.55
CA MET A 747 -8.98 6.84 -36.14
C MET A 747 -8.77 8.37 -36.15
N ASP A 748 -7.55 8.88 -35.86
CA ASP A 748 -7.26 10.33 -35.81
C ASP A 748 -7.61 11.08 -37.12
N ASP A 749 -7.63 10.39 -38.26
CA ASP A 749 -7.96 10.91 -39.59
C ASP A 749 -9.45 10.80 -39.97
N ALA A 750 -10.26 10.08 -39.18
CA ALA A 750 -11.69 9.86 -39.42
C ALA A 750 -12.53 10.34 -38.24
N LEU A 751 -12.78 11.66 -38.18
CA LEU A 751 -13.44 12.27 -37.03
C LEU A 751 -14.92 11.87 -36.88
N LEU A 752 -15.26 11.34 -35.72
CA LEU A 752 -16.63 11.18 -35.24
C LEU A 752 -16.92 12.27 -34.20
N THR A 753 -17.78 13.23 -34.57
CA THR A 753 -18.15 14.37 -33.72
C THR A 753 -19.51 14.14 -33.10
N ILE A 754 -19.61 14.25 -31.77
CA ILE A 754 -20.88 14.12 -31.05
C ILE A 754 -21.11 15.41 -30.28
N ASP A 755 -22.09 16.19 -30.74
CA ASP A 755 -22.58 17.38 -30.08
C ASP A 755 -23.52 16.97 -28.93
N MET A 756 -23.36 17.62 -27.78
CA MET A 756 -24.07 17.29 -26.55
C MET A 756 -24.60 18.55 -25.88
N GLN A 757 -25.76 18.44 -25.24
CA GLN A 757 -26.36 19.53 -24.48
C GLN A 757 -26.77 19.06 -23.08
N GLY A 758 -26.41 19.83 -22.06
CA GLY A 758 -26.78 19.59 -20.66
C GLY A 758 -25.57 19.57 -19.72
N THR A 759 -25.70 18.87 -18.59
CA THR A 759 -24.60 18.68 -17.63
C THR A 759 -24.08 17.26 -17.76
N ALA A 760 -22.80 17.05 -18.00
CA ALA A 760 -22.24 15.70 -18.00
C ALA A 760 -21.89 15.25 -16.58
N GLY A 761 -22.16 13.98 -16.26
CA GLY A 761 -21.73 13.37 -15.00
C GLY A 761 -20.21 13.21 -14.91
N GLN A 762 -19.77 12.50 -13.86
CA GLN A 762 -18.36 12.19 -13.65
C GLN A 762 -17.75 11.47 -14.87
N SER A 763 -16.47 11.72 -15.12
CA SER A 763 -15.69 11.01 -16.14
C SER A 763 -16.12 11.27 -17.59
N PHE A 764 -16.57 12.49 -17.91
CA PHE A 764 -16.86 12.88 -19.29
C PHE A 764 -15.63 12.74 -20.20
N GLY A 765 -15.73 11.94 -21.27
CA GLY A 765 -14.59 11.69 -22.17
C GLY A 765 -13.47 10.88 -21.53
N VAL A 766 -13.77 10.06 -20.51
CA VAL A 766 -12.77 9.17 -19.90
C VAL A 766 -12.26 8.16 -20.93
N PHE A 767 -10.95 7.94 -20.94
CA PHE A 767 -10.25 7.06 -21.88
C PHE A 767 -10.55 7.40 -23.35
N ASN A 768 -10.75 8.68 -23.67
CA ASN A 768 -11.10 9.08 -25.03
C ASN A 768 -10.00 8.68 -26.05
N ALA A 769 -10.40 7.95 -27.08
CA ALA A 769 -9.53 7.48 -28.16
C ALA A 769 -9.39 8.53 -29.28
N GLY A 770 -8.35 8.36 -30.10
CA GLY A 770 -8.16 9.12 -31.33
C GLY A 770 -9.37 9.04 -32.26
N GLY A 771 -9.68 10.12 -32.96
CA GLY A 771 -10.85 10.20 -33.84
C GLY A 771 -12.18 10.56 -33.18
N LEU A 772 -12.32 10.43 -31.86
CA LEU A 772 -13.55 10.80 -31.14
C LEU A 772 -13.51 12.25 -30.66
N LYS A 773 -14.48 13.06 -31.11
CA LYS A 773 -14.66 14.46 -30.70
C LYS A 773 -15.99 14.63 -29.99
N LEU A 774 -15.96 15.03 -28.71
CA LEU A 774 -17.15 15.31 -27.91
C LEU A 774 -17.26 16.81 -27.66
N VAL A 775 -18.40 17.41 -28.02
CA VAL A 775 -18.66 18.85 -27.85
C VAL A 775 -19.83 19.04 -26.91
N LEU A 776 -19.58 19.50 -25.68
CA LEU A 776 -20.59 19.74 -24.67
C LEU A 776 -20.96 21.23 -24.59
N THR A 777 -22.23 21.52 -24.80
CA THR A 777 -22.84 22.83 -24.54
C THR A 777 -23.56 22.78 -23.19
N GLY A 778 -22.91 23.32 -22.16
CA GLY A 778 -23.28 23.20 -20.75
C GLY A 778 -22.04 23.12 -19.86
N ASP A 779 -22.03 22.20 -18.90
CA ASP A 779 -20.96 21.99 -17.91
C ASP A 779 -20.73 20.51 -17.63
N ALA A 780 -19.60 20.17 -17.01
CA ALA A 780 -19.27 18.79 -16.61
C ALA A 780 -18.76 18.74 -15.18
N ASN A 781 -18.96 17.59 -14.53
CA ASN A 781 -18.41 17.36 -13.19
C ASN A 781 -16.92 16.95 -13.26
N ASP A 782 -16.42 16.20 -12.27
CA ASP A 782 -15.03 15.80 -12.13
C ASP A 782 -14.56 14.83 -13.24
N TYR A 783 -13.24 14.70 -13.35
CA TYR A 783 -12.56 13.69 -14.15
C TYR A 783 -12.73 13.84 -15.68
N VAL A 784 -13.03 15.05 -16.16
CA VAL A 784 -13.11 15.31 -17.61
C VAL A 784 -11.80 14.91 -18.30
N GLY A 785 -11.89 14.04 -19.31
CA GLY A 785 -10.75 13.56 -20.08
C GLY A 785 -9.76 12.71 -19.27
N LYS A 786 -10.16 12.14 -18.14
CA LYS A 786 -9.37 11.18 -17.36
C LYS A 786 -8.84 10.05 -18.25
N GLY A 787 -7.53 9.80 -18.22
CA GLY A 787 -6.88 8.74 -19.01
C GLY A 787 -7.02 8.87 -20.53
N MET A 788 -7.37 10.05 -21.05
CA MET A 788 -7.50 10.27 -22.50
C MET A 788 -6.16 10.00 -23.21
N ALA A 789 -6.22 9.23 -24.30
CA ALA A 789 -5.04 8.94 -25.15
C ALA A 789 -5.06 9.72 -26.47
N GLY A 790 -6.22 10.23 -26.89
CA GLY A 790 -6.40 10.94 -28.14
C GLY A 790 -7.74 11.67 -28.24
N GLY A 791 -8.07 12.13 -29.43
CA GLY A 791 -9.35 12.81 -29.70
C GLY A 791 -9.44 14.20 -29.11
N MET A 792 -10.68 14.72 -28.99
CA MET A 792 -10.93 16.12 -28.64
C MET A 792 -12.18 16.29 -27.77
N LEU A 793 -12.04 17.00 -26.67
CA LEU A 793 -13.13 17.40 -25.79
C LEU A 793 -13.27 18.93 -25.84
N VAL A 794 -14.48 19.41 -26.08
CA VAL A 794 -14.81 20.84 -26.08
C VAL A 794 -15.98 21.05 -25.12
N ILE A 795 -15.83 21.93 -24.14
CA ILE A 795 -16.88 22.29 -23.19
C ILE A 795 -17.07 23.81 -23.24
N ARG A 796 -18.30 24.25 -23.49
CA ARG A 796 -18.65 25.66 -23.61
C ARG A 796 -20.02 25.94 -22.99
N PRO A 797 -20.25 27.15 -22.46
CA PRO A 797 -21.57 27.51 -21.96
C PRO A 797 -22.59 27.60 -23.12
N PRO A 798 -23.90 27.53 -22.81
CA PRO A 798 -24.96 27.87 -23.75
C PRO A 798 -24.80 29.29 -24.31
N LEU A 799 -25.33 29.53 -25.51
CA LEU A 799 -25.37 30.88 -26.08
C LEU A 799 -26.28 31.78 -25.24
N GLY A 800 -25.86 33.03 -25.01
CA GLY A 800 -26.66 34.03 -24.31
C GLY A 800 -26.55 34.01 -22.78
N VAL A 801 -25.58 33.28 -22.20
CA VAL A 801 -25.28 33.38 -20.76
C VAL A 801 -24.79 34.78 -20.39
N ALA A 802 -25.22 35.28 -19.23
CA ALA A 802 -24.89 36.63 -18.75
C ALA A 802 -23.59 36.69 -17.92
N TYR A 803 -23.13 35.57 -17.38
CA TYR A 803 -21.89 35.50 -16.62
C TYR A 803 -20.67 35.49 -17.54
N LYS A 804 -19.55 36.02 -17.06
CA LYS A 804 -18.27 35.93 -17.76
C LYS A 804 -17.71 34.53 -17.60
N THR A 805 -17.32 33.92 -18.72
CA THR A 805 -16.85 32.53 -18.76
C THR A 805 -15.65 32.31 -17.83
N HIS A 806 -14.68 33.22 -17.85
CA HIS A 806 -13.43 33.08 -17.08
C HIS A 806 -13.59 33.25 -15.57
N GLU A 807 -14.76 33.73 -15.10
CA GLU A 807 -15.09 33.84 -13.69
C GLU A 807 -15.89 32.62 -13.18
N ALA A 808 -16.48 31.81 -14.08
CA ALA A 808 -17.37 30.71 -13.75
C ALA A 808 -16.68 29.34 -13.89
N VAL A 809 -17.03 28.41 -12.99
CA VAL A 809 -16.59 27.00 -13.07
C VAL A 809 -17.40 26.28 -14.15
N ILE A 810 -16.72 25.51 -15.00
CA ILE A 810 -17.35 24.76 -16.09
C ILE A 810 -16.99 23.26 -16.07
N ILE A 811 -15.88 22.90 -15.45
CA ILE A 811 -15.43 21.50 -15.25
C ILE A 811 -14.92 21.31 -13.83
N GLY A 812 -15.09 20.10 -13.27
CA GLY A 812 -14.69 19.78 -11.91
C GLY A 812 -13.20 19.52 -11.70
N ASN A 813 -12.90 18.69 -10.70
CA ASN A 813 -11.57 18.35 -10.22
C ASN A 813 -10.92 17.23 -11.04
N THR A 814 -9.59 17.09 -10.89
CA THR A 814 -8.81 15.95 -11.41
C THR A 814 -9.03 15.69 -12.91
N CYS A 815 -9.32 16.76 -13.66
CA CYS A 815 -9.45 16.68 -15.12
C CYS A 815 -8.11 16.29 -15.75
N LEU A 816 -8.16 15.51 -16.84
CA LEU A 816 -7.00 14.99 -17.57
C LEU A 816 -6.07 14.09 -16.74
N TYR A 817 -6.57 13.50 -15.66
CA TYR A 817 -5.75 12.65 -14.82
C TYR A 817 -5.11 11.50 -15.60
N GLY A 818 -3.78 11.50 -15.68
CA GLY A 818 -3.02 10.46 -16.37
C GLY A 818 -3.19 10.45 -17.89
N ALA A 819 -3.70 11.53 -18.50
CA ALA A 819 -3.90 11.59 -19.95
C ALA A 819 -2.55 11.47 -20.70
N THR A 820 -2.52 10.69 -21.78
CA THR A 820 -1.31 10.42 -22.60
C THR A 820 -1.35 11.10 -23.96
N GLY A 821 -2.47 11.74 -24.30
CA GLY A 821 -2.66 12.48 -25.55
C GLY A 821 -4.03 13.14 -25.62
N GLY A 822 -4.38 13.68 -26.79
CA GLY A 822 -5.67 14.35 -27.03
C GLY A 822 -5.69 15.85 -26.70
N ARG A 823 -6.86 16.47 -26.88
CA ARG A 823 -7.06 17.92 -26.71
C ARG A 823 -8.29 18.22 -25.86
N LEU A 824 -8.17 19.13 -24.91
CA LEU A 824 -9.27 19.66 -24.09
C LEU A 824 -9.36 21.18 -24.27
N TYR A 825 -10.56 21.69 -24.56
CA TYR A 825 -10.85 23.11 -24.59
C TYR A 825 -12.07 23.38 -23.71
N ALA A 826 -11.92 24.13 -22.62
CA ALA A 826 -13.04 24.49 -21.75
C ALA A 826 -13.13 26.00 -21.59
N ALA A 827 -14.26 26.58 -21.96
CA ALA A 827 -14.53 28.01 -21.84
C ALA A 827 -15.04 28.35 -20.42
N GLY A 828 -14.15 28.22 -19.44
CA GLY A 828 -14.38 28.52 -18.03
C GLY A 828 -13.29 27.95 -17.12
N ARG A 829 -13.49 28.07 -15.81
CA ARG A 829 -12.55 27.60 -14.78
C ARG A 829 -12.70 26.09 -14.53
N ALA A 830 -11.58 25.44 -14.26
CA ALA A 830 -11.53 24.08 -13.74
C ALA A 830 -11.33 24.07 -12.22
N GLY A 831 -11.66 22.94 -11.59
CA GLY A 831 -11.41 22.73 -10.17
C GLY A 831 -9.95 22.40 -9.82
N GLU A 832 -9.79 21.71 -8.70
CA GLU A 832 -8.53 21.28 -8.10
C GLU A 832 -7.83 20.20 -8.95
N ARG A 833 -6.49 20.13 -8.86
CA ARG A 833 -5.66 19.10 -9.50
C ARG A 833 -5.86 18.98 -11.00
N PHE A 834 -6.14 20.10 -11.66
CA PHE A 834 -6.27 20.15 -13.11
C PHE A 834 -4.98 19.64 -13.78
N ALA A 835 -5.12 18.69 -14.71
CA ALA A 835 -4.00 18.06 -15.43
C ALA A 835 -2.99 17.32 -14.52
N VAL A 836 -3.44 16.83 -13.36
CA VAL A 836 -2.60 15.96 -12.51
C VAL A 836 -2.13 14.73 -13.29
N ARG A 837 -0.84 14.42 -13.22
CA ARG A 837 -0.21 13.32 -13.98
C ARG A 837 -0.43 13.39 -15.51
N ASN A 838 -0.73 14.56 -16.08
CA ASN A 838 -0.78 14.70 -17.54
C ASN A 838 0.57 14.32 -18.16
N SER A 839 0.52 13.49 -19.19
CA SER A 839 1.68 12.88 -19.84
C SER A 839 1.69 13.09 -21.35
N GLY A 840 0.75 13.89 -21.89
CA GLY A 840 0.73 14.18 -23.33
C GLY A 840 -0.47 14.96 -23.85
N ALA A 841 -1.51 15.20 -23.05
CA ALA A 841 -2.68 15.95 -23.48
C ALA A 841 -2.37 17.46 -23.59
N ARG A 842 -3.07 18.12 -24.52
CA ARG A 842 -3.05 19.57 -24.67
C ARG A 842 -4.34 20.18 -24.15
N ALA A 843 -4.26 21.20 -23.33
CA ALA A 843 -5.44 21.79 -22.70
C ALA A 843 -5.44 23.32 -22.75
N VAL A 844 -6.62 23.90 -22.92
CA VAL A 844 -6.87 25.35 -22.73
C VAL A 844 -8.06 25.50 -21.80
N VAL A 845 -7.87 26.24 -20.71
CA VAL A 845 -8.89 26.57 -19.69
C VAL A 845 -8.76 28.03 -19.26
N GLU A 846 -9.78 28.60 -18.66
CA GLU A 846 -9.83 30.03 -18.30
C GLU A 846 -9.47 30.33 -16.84
N GLY A 847 -9.05 29.31 -16.09
CA GLY A 847 -8.57 29.38 -14.71
C GLY A 847 -8.61 28.01 -14.06
N ILE A 848 -7.88 27.80 -12.96
CA ILE A 848 -7.83 26.50 -12.26
C ILE A 848 -7.75 26.68 -10.73
N GLY A 849 -8.10 25.63 -9.97
CA GLY A 849 -7.88 25.52 -8.53
C GLY A 849 -6.42 25.21 -8.13
N ASP A 850 -6.22 24.72 -6.91
CA ASP A 850 -4.91 24.35 -6.37
C ASP A 850 -4.36 23.06 -6.99
N ASN A 851 -3.05 22.86 -6.82
CA ASN A 851 -2.32 21.66 -7.27
C ASN A 851 -2.46 21.42 -8.79
N GLY A 852 -2.60 22.49 -9.57
CA GLY A 852 -2.59 22.42 -11.03
C GLY A 852 -1.29 21.85 -11.58
N CYS A 853 -1.38 21.02 -12.63
CA CYS A 853 -0.24 20.37 -13.30
C CYS A 853 0.65 19.53 -12.36
N GLU A 854 0.12 19.09 -11.22
CA GLU A 854 0.83 18.26 -10.26
C GLU A 854 1.30 16.95 -10.92
N TYR A 855 2.57 16.57 -10.72
CA TYR A 855 3.22 15.42 -11.37
C TYR A 855 3.13 15.38 -12.90
N MET A 856 2.87 16.48 -13.61
CA MET A 856 2.84 16.48 -15.07
C MET A 856 4.21 16.04 -15.63
N THR A 857 4.20 15.13 -16.62
CA THR A 857 5.38 14.55 -17.27
C THR A 857 5.44 14.83 -18.78
N GLY A 858 4.37 15.36 -19.35
CA GLY A 858 4.27 15.73 -20.76
C GLY A 858 2.93 16.37 -21.08
N GLY A 859 2.80 16.94 -22.29
CA GLY A 859 1.59 17.64 -22.73
C GLY A 859 1.87 19.13 -22.92
N VAL A 860 0.80 19.95 -23.00
CA VAL A 860 0.88 21.42 -22.95
C VAL A 860 -0.40 21.93 -22.29
N VAL A 861 -0.30 22.70 -21.21
CA VAL A 861 -1.46 23.27 -20.52
C VAL A 861 -1.41 24.80 -20.62
N THR A 862 -2.46 25.41 -21.16
CA THR A 862 -2.62 26.87 -21.25
C THR A 862 -3.76 27.30 -20.34
N ILE A 863 -3.47 28.25 -19.44
CA ILE A 863 -4.42 28.78 -18.46
C ILE A 863 -4.57 30.27 -18.74
N LEU A 864 -5.77 30.70 -19.12
CA LEU A 864 -6.07 32.07 -19.54
C LEU A 864 -6.50 32.99 -18.37
N GLY A 865 -6.33 32.53 -17.13
CA GLY A 865 -6.72 33.23 -15.90
C GLY A 865 -5.86 32.83 -14.70
N GLU A 866 -6.41 32.94 -13.50
CA GLU A 866 -5.69 32.63 -12.26
C GLU A 866 -5.47 31.12 -12.03
N THR A 867 -4.41 30.80 -11.29
CA THR A 867 -4.09 29.46 -10.78
C THR A 867 -4.15 29.44 -9.25
N GLY A 868 -4.52 28.30 -8.66
CA GLY A 868 -4.41 28.10 -7.21
C GLY A 868 -2.97 27.89 -6.72
N ILE A 869 -2.81 27.53 -5.45
CA ILE A 869 -1.50 27.29 -4.81
C ILE A 869 -0.89 25.96 -5.29
N ASN A 870 0.42 25.82 -5.06
CA ASN A 870 1.18 24.59 -5.35
C ASN A 870 1.16 24.15 -6.83
N PHE A 871 0.99 25.11 -7.75
CA PHE A 871 1.06 24.86 -9.19
C PHE A 871 2.41 24.24 -9.61
N GLY A 872 2.36 23.18 -10.41
CA GLY A 872 3.54 22.51 -10.94
C GLY A 872 4.32 21.67 -9.91
N ALA A 873 3.74 21.37 -8.74
CA ALA A 873 4.39 20.52 -7.76
C ALA A 873 4.71 19.12 -8.34
N GLY A 874 6.00 18.77 -8.34
CA GLY A 874 6.46 17.51 -8.94
C GLY A 874 6.30 17.43 -10.47
N MET A 875 6.03 18.55 -11.16
CA MET A 875 6.04 18.60 -12.62
C MET A 875 7.47 18.36 -13.14
N THR A 876 7.65 17.31 -13.94
CA THR A 876 8.97 16.88 -14.44
C THR A 876 9.10 16.94 -15.96
N GLY A 877 8.03 17.30 -16.66
CA GLY A 877 8.03 17.56 -18.11
C GLY A 877 6.66 18.01 -18.61
N GLY A 878 6.65 18.59 -19.82
CA GLY A 878 5.44 19.11 -20.49
C GLY A 878 5.30 20.62 -20.44
#